data_AF-A0A9P1CZT6-F1
#
_entry.id   AF-A0A9P1CZT6-F1
#
_cell.length_a   1.000
_cell.length_b   1.000
_cell.length_c   1.000
_cell.angle_alpha   90.00
_cell.angle_beta   90.00
_cell.angle_gamma   90.00
#
_symmetry.space_group_name_H-M   'P 1'
#
loop_
_entity.id
_entity.type
_entity.pdbx_description
1 polymer ?
#
loop_
_entity_poly.entity_id
_entity_poly.type
_entity_poly.pdbx_seq_one_letter_code
_entity_poly.pdbx_strand_id
1 'polypeptide(L)'
;MADSCTLVASLIKDVAGGQSEAVLETLGALIESDEKRAVWWALRARHRLELGLAQEALEDTQEALWLEPRSPEVLTLRCRALAAVRQAAGGSSKVGATEALDAAKLAKQAKLNESQTLEVEAVVREEQERAAKISELQSAAKLAWKEGRNQEAKEFFSKLQRLDVDSASWPTALARIHVAEKKPEEAVKLSTDSLGRFTTGHAELHLVRAMAHHAMGNDQEARDDYHHAKRLGGLCEESQHDFEELKVKLGCSDANSRWVGPKAAKISSGFGYPKAKVAAPMAAEAAKKVAPSPRQTQPTQPTQPNKKKQPEAEAAPSAPRGETLGLLLRARREEEDGQLKTAKVLCGQVLRLSPNLAQAVLCIGRIELHNVEYENVLKLFSKVHPSVVKKGPGRVEALSLRAAAYERSKDWDAACDELEALVPLLPAAKLSPEEGWGPQPEQNVVLGRLARARWHAGRRKAATSLAEQLMESCPTELGACEVACAVLMERGDAAVALAVMVRCLVEHRATSAMASDLVCGVMRHCSAEELVHVISPTMKEGVSERSVAEVVGFIGLIMKERGDILEACRLYQRSVMMAPDHASLSLNLMHTYTLRRDDLRALAWGKRFLAQKPQLFGSFLAALDGKAVNDDAKIFDIKDFDAANEFHDALAIGLSIFKLLFLAQPRLFESKNDPNWLKRLRTMEIESHIVGPGVLSLMEDSWRRRSDTDYLDSTMLSGAQRHWQILRRLCAMLERCCKGHELHMTSVRNENAYFSCIKDILMQESKAPIPKAPASFKPMFIVGDSHVLSFAWQFLEFDDEHFMLVPLLITGAKIWHLREDSRFYTMFSFWDKLSIIPIESPVIFLLGEIDCRDGILRSVQKGKHDSFDDALRTVVNVYLDLLVQVRKKLPSNKLFVHPVPIALPETRFLTMAMNTLLETDWSQLSMEKARVKLLRVESIFVKDVPEHPENTDALTLAKLELLPELRLDGIHMSTVYVKSHLEAMEALKIWKLHESEPPLRYTQARTPMGRSSLRKTQTEQLQRCRPAAFAYCFGCACQRVCELVRVKASATSRNVHNEAVAQALLVAAAVFGHEEAHNRHAFPPVELQVLFRHVWEDWRRGEKQVVQSFAKLQGVGFVPERQRGGLLPSSRFQLILID
;
A
#
# COMPACT_ATOMS: atom_id res chain seq x y z
N MET A 1 33.06 -8.96 34.61
CA MET A 1 32.60 -10.27 34.09
C MET A 1 31.11 -10.28 33.77
N ALA A 2 30.21 -9.87 34.67
CA ALA A 2 28.77 -9.79 34.36
C ALA A 2 28.44 -8.84 33.19
N ASP A 3 29.12 -7.69 33.10
CA ASP A 3 28.93 -6.73 32.00
C ASP A 3 29.43 -7.27 30.65
N SER A 4 30.59 -7.94 30.65
CA SER A 4 31.14 -8.59 29.45
C SER A 4 30.24 -9.73 28.94
N CYS A 5 29.60 -10.50 29.83
CA CYS A 5 28.64 -11.53 29.42
C CYS A 5 27.38 -10.93 28.78
N THR A 6 26.92 -9.78 29.27
CA THR A 6 25.75 -9.07 28.72
C THR A 6 26.05 -8.50 27.34
N LEU A 7 27.24 -7.91 27.15
CA LEU A 7 27.70 -7.40 25.85
C LEU A 7 27.93 -8.52 24.84
N VAL A 8 28.48 -9.67 25.25
CA VAL A 8 28.62 -10.84 24.37
C VAL A 8 27.25 -11.40 23.96
N ALA A 9 26.27 -11.42 24.86
CA ALA A 9 24.90 -11.81 24.52
C ALA A 9 24.23 -10.81 23.54
N SER A 10 24.49 -9.51 23.70
CA SER A 10 24.06 -8.48 22.73
C SER A 10 24.71 -8.71 21.37
N LEU A 11 26.03 -8.96 21.33
CA LEU A 11 26.76 -9.21 20.08
C LEU A 11 26.18 -10.40 19.32
N ILE A 12 25.87 -11.50 20.01
CA ILE A 12 25.24 -12.68 19.41
C ILE A 12 23.86 -12.33 18.82
N LYS A 13 23.08 -11.52 19.53
CA LYS A 13 21.77 -11.04 19.08
C LYS A 13 21.88 -10.13 17.86
N ASP A 14 22.84 -9.20 17.86
CA ASP A 14 23.03 -8.21 16.79
C ASP A 14 23.54 -8.87 15.50
N VAL A 15 24.45 -9.84 15.63
CA VAL A 15 24.92 -10.68 14.51
C VAL A 15 23.77 -11.50 13.92
N ALA A 16 22.94 -12.12 14.76
CA ALA A 16 21.77 -12.88 14.30
C ALA A 16 20.71 -11.97 13.62
N GLY A 17 20.63 -10.71 14.03
CA GLY A 17 19.71 -9.71 13.47
C GLY A 17 20.18 -9.05 12.17
N GLY A 18 21.43 -9.29 11.73
CA GLY A 18 21.99 -8.68 10.53
C GLY A 18 22.14 -7.14 10.61
N GLN A 19 22.19 -6.57 11.81
CA GLN A 19 22.34 -5.12 12.00
C GLN A 19 23.82 -4.75 12.06
N SER A 20 24.42 -4.49 10.89
CA SER A 20 25.86 -4.33 10.80
C SER A 20 26.43 -3.14 11.61
N GLU A 21 25.69 -2.05 11.79
CA GLU A 21 26.11 -0.92 12.62
C GLU A 21 26.04 -1.22 14.12
N ALA A 22 24.97 -1.88 14.59
CA ALA A 22 24.82 -2.29 15.99
C ALA A 22 25.94 -3.26 16.41
N VAL A 23 26.37 -4.15 15.52
CA VAL A 23 27.52 -5.04 15.76
C VAL A 23 28.81 -4.24 15.97
N LEU A 24 29.05 -3.17 15.21
CA LEU A 24 30.24 -2.32 15.41
C LEU A 24 30.18 -1.54 16.72
N GLU A 25 29.00 -1.05 17.10
CA GLU A 25 28.79 -0.35 18.37
C GLU A 25 29.03 -1.28 19.57
N THR A 26 28.43 -2.48 19.54
CA THR A 26 28.64 -3.50 20.57
C THR A 26 30.10 -3.95 20.66
N LEU A 27 30.78 -4.15 19.52
CA LEU A 27 32.22 -4.45 19.50
C LEU A 27 33.06 -3.27 20.02
N GLY A 28 32.65 -2.03 19.74
CA GLY A 28 33.24 -0.83 20.32
C GLY A 28 33.15 -0.81 21.84
N ALA A 29 31.95 -1.04 22.39
CA ALA A 29 31.73 -1.12 23.83
C ALA A 29 32.51 -2.27 24.49
N LEU A 30 32.65 -3.41 23.81
CA LEU A 30 33.48 -4.53 24.27
C LEU A 30 34.96 -4.16 24.34
N ILE A 31 35.48 -3.46 23.33
CA ILE A 31 36.85 -2.95 23.30
C ILE A 31 37.07 -1.91 24.41
N GLU A 32 36.13 -0.98 24.61
CA GLU A 32 36.22 -0.01 25.71
C GLU A 32 36.19 -0.68 27.09
N SER A 33 35.44 -1.78 27.23
CA SER A 33 35.36 -2.53 28.49
C SER A 33 36.60 -3.37 28.79
N ASP A 34 37.32 -3.83 27.76
CA ASP A 34 38.52 -4.67 27.88
C ASP A 34 39.44 -4.49 26.66
N GLU A 35 40.14 -3.34 26.63
CA GLU A 35 40.99 -2.93 25.51
C GLU A 35 42.16 -3.89 25.25
N LYS A 36 42.50 -4.73 26.24
CA LYS A 36 43.65 -5.65 26.21
C LYS A 36 43.37 -6.98 25.52
N ARG A 37 42.13 -7.22 25.10
CA ARG A 37 41.74 -8.45 24.39
C ARG A 37 41.85 -8.28 22.88
N ALA A 38 42.87 -8.90 22.29
CA ALA A 38 43.10 -8.90 20.84
C ALA A 38 41.87 -9.41 20.04
N VAL A 39 41.11 -10.36 20.61
CA VAL A 39 39.93 -10.95 19.94
C VAL A 39 38.84 -9.93 19.62
N TRP A 40 38.64 -8.89 20.43
CA TRP A 40 37.61 -7.87 20.17
C TRP A 40 38.00 -6.96 19.00
N TRP A 41 39.25 -6.54 18.96
CA TRP A 41 39.83 -5.81 17.84
C TRP A 41 39.80 -6.64 16.55
N ALA A 42 40.12 -7.94 16.62
CA ALA A 42 40.09 -8.85 15.47
C ALA A 42 38.66 -9.04 14.91
N LEU A 43 37.65 -9.19 15.79
CA LEU A 43 36.25 -9.32 15.39
C LEU A 43 35.72 -8.04 14.75
N ARG A 44 36.07 -6.87 15.30
CA ARG A 44 35.69 -5.58 14.70
C ARG A 44 36.36 -5.34 13.35
N ALA A 45 37.64 -5.70 13.21
CA ALA A 45 38.35 -5.66 11.93
C ALA A 45 37.69 -6.52 10.85
N ARG A 46 37.30 -7.76 11.20
CA ARG A 46 36.58 -8.67 10.30
C ARG A 46 35.27 -8.05 9.81
N HIS A 47 34.47 -7.53 10.74
CA HIS A 47 33.16 -6.95 10.42
C HIS A 47 33.29 -5.67 9.59
N ARG A 48 34.28 -4.82 9.87
CA ARG A 48 34.62 -3.64 9.05
C ARG A 48 35.04 -4.03 7.63
N LEU A 49 35.79 -5.12 7.45
CA LEU A 49 36.12 -5.64 6.12
C LEU A 49 34.89 -6.07 5.32
N GLU A 50 33.92 -6.72 5.96
CA GLU A 50 32.66 -7.12 5.32
C GLU A 50 31.83 -5.91 4.89
N LEU A 51 31.95 -4.79 5.60
CA LEU A 51 31.34 -3.50 5.26
C LEU A 51 32.12 -2.66 4.24
N GLY A 52 33.28 -3.14 3.79
CA GLY A 52 34.15 -2.38 2.86
C GLY A 52 34.96 -1.25 3.53
N LEU A 53 34.99 -1.18 4.86
CA LEU A 53 35.76 -0.21 5.66
C LEU A 53 37.19 -0.72 5.87
N ALA A 54 37.92 -0.84 4.75
CA ALA A 54 39.21 -1.54 4.73
C ALA A 54 40.32 -0.82 5.51
N GLN A 55 40.26 0.51 5.61
CA GLN A 55 41.27 1.30 6.33
C GLN A 55 41.10 1.17 7.84
N GLU A 56 39.87 1.27 8.33
CA GLU A 56 39.52 1.13 9.75
C GLU A 56 39.72 -0.30 10.23
N ALA A 57 39.49 -1.29 9.35
CA ALA A 57 39.85 -2.67 9.64
C ALA A 57 41.37 -2.85 9.77
N LEU A 58 42.16 -2.16 8.94
CA LEU A 58 43.62 -2.22 9.00
C LEU A 58 44.14 -1.66 10.34
N GLU A 59 43.56 -0.56 10.82
CA GLU A 59 43.83 0.01 12.13
C GLU A 59 43.48 -0.97 13.26
N ASP A 60 42.29 -1.57 13.24
CA ASP A 60 41.89 -2.56 14.25
C ASP A 60 42.81 -3.79 14.26
N THR A 61 43.26 -4.27 13.09
CA THR A 61 44.24 -5.37 13.05
C THR A 61 45.61 -4.97 13.59
N GLN A 62 45.96 -3.68 13.56
CA GLN A 62 47.20 -3.19 14.14
C GLN A 62 47.16 -3.27 15.67
N GLU A 63 46.06 -2.83 16.27
CA GLU A 63 45.85 -2.92 17.71
C GLU A 63 45.76 -4.37 18.18
N ALA A 64 45.05 -5.23 17.42
CA ALA A 64 45.00 -6.66 17.70
C ALA A 64 46.39 -7.33 17.65
N LEU A 65 47.26 -6.96 16.71
CA LEU A 65 48.63 -7.48 16.63
C LEU A 65 49.54 -6.90 17.70
N TRP A 66 49.29 -5.69 18.17
CA TRP A 66 50.04 -5.14 19.30
C TRP A 66 49.81 -5.98 20.56
N LEU A 67 48.57 -6.44 20.76
CA LEU A 67 48.17 -7.29 21.88
C LEU A 67 48.60 -8.76 21.70
N GLU A 68 48.44 -9.32 20.50
CA GLU A 68 48.84 -10.69 20.17
C GLU A 68 49.66 -10.75 18.86
N PRO A 69 50.97 -10.46 18.92
CA PRO A 69 51.83 -10.33 17.73
C PRO A 69 51.96 -11.58 16.87
N ARG A 70 51.61 -12.74 17.42
CA ARG A 70 51.74 -14.05 16.77
C ARG A 70 50.39 -14.69 16.43
N SER A 71 49.28 -13.96 16.55
CA SER A 71 47.96 -14.51 16.22
C SER A 71 47.80 -14.69 14.69
N PRO A 72 47.72 -15.94 14.17
CA PRO A 72 47.61 -16.18 12.73
C PRO A 72 46.31 -15.60 12.15
N GLU A 73 45.24 -15.59 12.94
CA GLU A 73 43.94 -15.04 12.57
C GLU A 73 44.01 -13.52 12.35
N VAL A 74 44.69 -12.81 13.24
CA VAL A 74 44.87 -11.35 13.13
C VAL A 74 45.80 -11.01 11.96
N LEU A 75 46.89 -11.76 11.77
CA LEU A 75 47.78 -11.60 10.62
C LEU A 75 47.03 -11.78 9.28
N THR A 76 46.16 -12.78 9.20
CA THR A 76 45.33 -13.04 8.02
C THR A 76 44.34 -11.89 7.77
N LEU A 77 43.67 -11.40 8.82
CA LEU A 77 42.77 -10.24 8.71
C LEU A 77 43.52 -8.99 8.25
N ARG A 78 44.73 -8.74 8.75
CA ARG A 78 45.57 -7.60 8.35
C ARG A 78 45.92 -7.67 6.87
N CYS A 79 46.27 -8.85 6.36
CA CYS A 79 46.55 -9.04 4.94
C CYS A 79 45.32 -8.81 4.06
N ARG A 80 44.14 -9.25 4.49
CA ARG A 80 42.88 -8.95 3.78
C ARG A 80 42.58 -7.46 3.76
N ALA A 81 42.77 -6.77 4.90
CA ALA A 81 42.61 -5.32 4.98
C ALA A 81 43.58 -4.59 4.05
N LEU A 82 44.88 -4.94 4.09
CA LEU A 82 45.90 -4.37 3.19
C LEU A 82 45.57 -4.60 1.70
N ALA A 83 45.11 -5.81 1.34
CA ALA A 83 44.72 -6.11 -0.04
C ALA A 83 43.52 -5.26 -0.48
N ALA A 84 42.53 -5.09 0.40
CA ALA A 84 41.35 -4.27 0.15
C ALA A 84 41.70 -2.77 0.00
N VAL A 85 42.56 -2.19 0.86
CA VAL A 85 42.96 -0.78 0.67
C VAL A 85 43.82 -0.61 -0.60
N ARG A 86 44.65 -1.58 -0.96
CA ARG A 86 45.38 -1.57 -2.25
C ARG A 86 44.44 -1.62 -3.46
N GLN A 87 43.40 -2.44 -3.39
CA GLN A 87 42.39 -2.53 -4.45
C GLN A 87 41.59 -1.22 -4.59
N ALA A 88 41.23 -0.59 -3.47
CA ALA A 88 40.59 0.73 -3.46
C ALA A 88 41.49 1.82 -4.04
N ALA A 89 42.79 1.81 -3.71
CA ALA A 89 43.77 2.76 -4.24
C ALA A 89 44.06 2.55 -5.74
N GLY A 90 44.05 1.30 -6.22
CA GLY A 90 44.29 0.96 -7.63
C GLY A 90 43.13 1.28 -8.58
N GLY A 91 41.93 1.57 -8.05
CA GLY A 91 40.71 1.85 -8.82
C GLY A 91 40.49 3.32 -9.21
N SER A 92 41.34 4.25 -8.76
CA SER A 92 41.19 5.69 -9.01
C SER A 92 42.38 6.26 -9.76
N SER A 93 42.20 6.62 -11.03
CA SER A 93 43.23 7.30 -11.83
C SER A 93 43.34 8.81 -11.55
N LYS A 94 42.82 9.32 -10.43
CA LYS A 94 43.02 10.72 -10.00
C LYS A 94 42.96 10.84 -8.48
N VAL A 95 44.12 10.83 -7.85
CA VAL A 95 44.32 11.24 -6.45
C VAL A 95 45.38 12.34 -6.41
N GLY A 96 45.08 13.42 -5.69
CA GLY A 96 45.89 14.64 -5.60
C GLY A 96 47.19 14.47 -4.81
N ALA A 97 48.16 15.34 -5.09
CA ALA A 97 49.55 15.29 -4.62
C ALA A 97 49.74 15.32 -3.08
N THR A 98 48.70 15.60 -2.29
CA THR A 98 48.74 15.60 -0.82
C THR A 98 48.68 14.19 -0.23
N GLU A 99 48.02 13.22 -0.87
CA GLU A 99 47.91 11.83 -0.36
C GLU A 99 49.17 10.99 -0.65
N ALA A 100 49.97 11.40 -1.63
CA ALA A 100 51.26 10.77 -1.95
C ALA A 100 52.31 10.99 -0.84
N LEU A 101 52.18 12.05 -0.04
CA LEU A 101 53.11 12.38 1.04
C LEU A 101 52.88 11.50 2.29
N ASP A 102 51.65 11.07 2.54
CA ASP A 102 51.31 10.17 3.64
C ASP A 102 51.62 8.71 3.29
N ALA A 103 51.48 8.32 2.01
CA ALA A 103 51.96 7.03 1.51
C ALA A 103 53.49 6.86 1.65
N ALA A 104 54.26 7.94 1.49
CA ALA A 104 55.72 7.92 1.66
C ALA A 104 56.15 7.85 3.14
N LYS A 105 55.38 8.43 4.07
CA LYS A 105 55.59 8.28 5.51
C LYS A 105 55.25 6.86 6.00
N LEU A 106 54.19 6.26 5.46
CA LEU A 106 53.79 4.87 5.72
C LEU A 106 54.85 3.86 5.22
N ALA A 107 55.45 4.10 4.05
CA ALA A 107 56.55 3.27 3.53
C ALA A 107 57.83 3.34 4.40
N LYS A 108 58.03 4.46 5.11
CA LYS A 108 59.18 4.65 6.02
C LYS A 108 58.97 3.97 7.38
N GLN A 109 57.72 3.85 7.82
CA GLN A 109 57.34 3.15 9.06
C GLN A 109 57.33 1.63 8.87
N ALA A 110 57.03 1.15 7.66
CA ALA A 110 57.16 -0.26 7.26
C ALA A 110 58.62 -0.77 7.25
N LYS A 111 59.61 0.12 7.13
CA LYS A 111 61.04 -0.21 7.16
C LYS A 111 61.59 -0.51 8.56
N LEU A 112 60.84 -0.24 9.64
CA LEU A 112 61.37 -0.37 11.00
C LEU A 112 61.17 -1.75 11.65
N ASN A 113 60.50 -2.71 10.99
CA ASN A 113 60.25 -4.06 11.52
C ASN A 113 60.65 -5.17 10.52
N GLU A 114 61.71 -4.98 9.75
CA GLU A 114 62.17 -5.87 8.66
C GLU A 114 62.39 -7.34 9.12
N SER A 115 62.68 -7.57 10.40
CA SER A 115 62.80 -8.92 10.99
C SER A 115 61.48 -9.61 11.31
N GLN A 116 60.40 -8.88 11.61
CA GLN A 116 59.07 -9.46 11.85
C GLN A 116 58.28 -9.58 10.53
N THR A 117 58.57 -8.72 9.56
CA THR A 117 57.98 -8.75 8.23
C THR A 117 58.32 -10.05 7.49
N LEU A 118 59.54 -10.59 7.63
CA LEU A 118 59.95 -11.82 6.94
C LEU A 118 59.26 -13.09 7.46
N GLU A 119 59.03 -13.22 8.77
CA GLU A 119 58.26 -14.35 9.33
C GLU A 119 56.78 -14.25 8.95
N VAL A 120 56.20 -13.04 9.00
CA VAL A 120 54.82 -12.81 8.58
C VAL A 120 54.65 -13.03 7.08
N GLU A 121 55.58 -12.59 6.24
CA GLU A 121 55.55 -12.83 4.80
C GLU A 121 55.64 -14.32 4.44
N ALA A 122 56.34 -15.13 5.23
CA ALA A 122 56.40 -16.57 5.05
C ALA A 122 55.05 -17.24 5.36
N VAL A 123 54.44 -16.91 6.51
CA VAL A 123 53.11 -17.43 6.90
C VAL A 123 52.03 -16.97 5.92
N VAL A 124 52.10 -15.71 5.47
CA VAL A 124 51.17 -15.15 4.48
C VAL A 124 51.32 -15.84 3.13
N ARG A 125 52.55 -16.15 2.71
CA ARG A 125 52.78 -16.89 1.47
C ARG A 125 52.22 -18.30 1.56
N GLU A 126 52.43 -18.99 2.67
CA GLU A 126 51.88 -20.34 2.91
C GLU A 126 50.34 -20.35 2.89
N GLU A 127 49.69 -19.39 3.58
CA GLU A 127 48.23 -19.28 3.57
C GLU A 127 47.67 -18.80 2.22
N GLN A 128 48.38 -17.93 1.49
CA GLN A 128 48.01 -17.56 0.11
C GLN A 128 48.11 -18.74 -0.84
N GLU A 129 49.15 -19.57 -0.72
CA GLU A 129 49.30 -20.79 -1.50
C GLU A 129 48.21 -21.81 -1.16
N ARG A 130 47.89 -21.97 0.13
CA ARG A 130 46.78 -22.80 0.60
C ARG A 130 45.43 -22.32 0.06
N ALA A 131 45.14 -21.02 0.17
CA ALA A 131 43.90 -20.43 -0.34
C ALA A 131 43.78 -20.53 -1.86
N ALA A 132 44.87 -20.29 -2.59
CA ALA A 132 44.93 -20.49 -4.04
C ALA A 132 44.65 -21.97 -4.39
N LYS A 133 45.22 -22.91 -3.63
CA LYS A 133 44.98 -24.35 -3.82
C LYS A 133 43.54 -24.75 -3.53
N ILE A 134 42.94 -24.20 -2.47
CA ILE A 134 41.51 -24.39 -2.16
C ILE A 134 40.64 -23.87 -3.32
N SER A 135 40.90 -22.65 -3.79
CA SER A 135 40.15 -22.05 -4.91
C SER A 135 40.30 -22.85 -6.21
N GLU A 136 41.51 -23.34 -6.50
CA GLU A 136 41.80 -24.21 -7.65
C GLU A 136 41.02 -25.51 -7.56
N LEU A 137 41.08 -26.20 -6.41
CA LEU A 137 40.39 -27.47 -6.19
C LEU A 137 38.87 -27.30 -6.20
N GLN A 138 38.32 -26.22 -5.65
CA GLN A 138 36.89 -25.92 -5.73
C GLN A 138 36.45 -25.71 -7.18
N SER A 139 37.23 -24.97 -7.96
CA SER A 139 36.94 -24.72 -9.39
C SER A 139 37.02 -26.01 -10.21
N ALA A 140 38.03 -26.84 -9.96
CA ALA A 140 38.20 -28.14 -10.60
C ALA A 140 37.07 -29.12 -10.23
N ALA A 141 36.71 -29.20 -8.94
CA ALA A 141 35.59 -30.02 -8.48
C ALA A 141 34.26 -29.60 -9.12
N LYS A 142 34.00 -28.28 -9.17
CA LYS A 142 32.81 -27.71 -9.81
C LYS A 142 32.75 -28.02 -11.31
N LEU A 143 33.88 -27.86 -12.02
CA LEU A 143 33.96 -28.15 -13.44
C LEU A 143 33.74 -29.64 -13.72
N ALA A 144 34.43 -30.51 -12.99
CA ALA A 144 34.28 -31.97 -13.13
C ALA A 144 32.83 -32.40 -12.91
N TRP A 145 32.15 -31.85 -11.89
CA TRP A 145 30.74 -32.16 -11.64
C TRP A 145 29.81 -31.64 -12.75
N LYS A 146 30.01 -30.40 -13.25
CA LYS A 146 29.23 -29.86 -14.37
C LYS A 146 29.34 -30.71 -15.64
N GLU A 147 30.48 -31.32 -15.86
CA GLU A 147 30.74 -32.22 -16.99
C GLU A 147 30.25 -33.66 -16.75
N GLY A 148 29.67 -33.95 -15.58
CA GLY A 148 29.23 -35.30 -15.19
C GLY A 148 30.37 -36.24 -14.77
N ARG A 149 31.59 -35.73 -14.59
CA ARG A 149 32.77 -36.46 -14.10
C ARG A 149 32.74 -36.56 -12.57
N ASN A 150 31.71 -37.22 -12.04
CA ASN A 150 31.42 -37.25 -10.59
C ASN A 150 32.57 -37.84 -9.75
N GLN A 151 33.24 -38.89 -10.24
CA GLN A 151 34.34 -39.52 -9.51
C GLN A 151 35.53 -38.56 -9.32
N GLU A 152 35.85 -37.78 -10.36
CA GLU A 152 36.92 -36.78 -10.32
C GLU A 152 36.53 -35.59 -9.42
N ALA A 153 35.26 -35.17 -9.45
CA ALA A 153 34.75 -34.18 -8.53
C ALA A 153 34.87 -34.63 -7.06
N LYS A 154 34.56 -35.90 -6.76
CA LYS A 154 34.74 -36.48 -5.42
C LYS A 154 36.20 -36.47 -4.97
N GLU A 155 37.13 -36.83 -5.86
CA GLU A 155 38.56 -36.78 -5.54
C GLU A 155 39.02 -35.36 -5.21
N PHE A 156 38.54 -34.34 -5.95
CA PHE A 156 38.83 -32.95 -5.63
C PHE A 156 38.19 -32.52 -4.29
N PHE A 157 36.95 -32.92 -3.99
CA PHE A 157 36.33 -32.64 -2.69
C PHE A 157 37.02 -33.38 -1.53
N SER A 158 37.53 -34.59 -1.72
CA SER A 158 38.35 -35.29 -0.72
C SER A 158 39.70 -34.62 -0.49
N LYS A 159 40.28 -33.99 -1.52
CA LYS A 159 41.48 -33.15 -1.36
C LYS A 159 41.14 -31.86 -0.60
N LEU A 160 40.00 -31.24 -0.90
CA LEU A 160 39.49 -30.07 -0.17
C LEU A 160 39.23 -30.37 1.31
N GLN A 161 38.64 -31.53 1.62
CA GLN A 161 38.41 -31.97 2.99
C GLN A 161 39.69 -31.94 3.85
N ARG A 162 40.86 -32.22 3.26
CA ARG A 162 42.14 -32.20 3.98
C ARG A 162 42.71 -30.78 4.14
N LEU A 163 42.35 -29.87 3.25
CA LEU A 163 42.88 -28.50 3.21
C LEU A 163 41.97 -27.50 3.92
N ASP A 164 40.67 -27.80 4.04
CA ASP A 164 39.61 -26.91 4.52
C ASP A 164 38.60 -27.70 5.37
N VAL A 165 39.09 -28.25 6.50
CA VAL A 165 38.35 -29.17 7.38
C VAL A 165 37.09 -28.52 7.96
N ASP A 166 37.14 -27.21 8.19
CA ASP A 166 36.11 -26.43 8.88
C ASP A 166 35.08 -25.81 7.93
N SER A 167 35.15 -26.08 6.63
CA SER A 167 34.18 -25.56 5.67
C SER A 167 33.01 -26.51 5.43
N ALA A 168 31.80 -25.99 5.51
CA ALA A 168 30.58 -26.72 5.15
C ALA A 168 30.35 -26.81 3.63
N SER A 169 31.18 -26.16 2.79
CA SER A 169 30.97 -26.14 1.33
C SER A 169 31.26 -27.49 0.67
N TRP A 170 32.36 -28.15 1.03
CA TRP A 170 32.73 -29.44 0.44
C TRP A 170 31.80 -30.60 0.86
N PRO A 171 31.33 -30.75 2.13
CA PRO A 171 30.42 -31.83 2.47
C PRO A 171 29.03 -31.63 1.84
N THR A 172 28.56 -30.38 1.73
CA THR A 172 27.30 -30.05 1.05
C THR A 172 27.34 -30.45 -0.43
N ALA A 173 28.41 -30.07 -1.15
CA ALA A 173 28.57 -30.43 -2.55
C ALA A 173 28.74 -31.94 -2.76
N LEU A 174 29.52 -32.60 -1.91
CA LEU A 174 29.72 -34.04 -1.97
C LEU A 174 28.43 -34.82 -1.66
N ALA A 175 27.64 -34.37 -0.68
CA ALA A 175 26.33 -34.94 -0.38
C ALA A 175 25.35 -34.80 -1.56
N ARG A 176 25.35 -33.66 -2.27
CA ARG A 176 24.57 -33.50 -3.51
C ARG A 176 24.99 -34.48 -4.60
N ILE A 177 26.30 -34.74 -4.75
CA ILE A 177 26.79 -35.77 -5.69
C ILE A 177 26.26 -37.15 -5.30
N HIS A 178 26.27 -37.50 -4.01
CA HIS A 178 25.70 -38.77 -3.53
C HIS A 178 24.19 -38.89 -3.82
N VAL A 179 23.41 -37.81 -3.63
CA VAL A 179 21.98 -37.78 -4.01
C VAL A 179 21.83 -37.99 -5.53
N ALA A 180 22.62 -37.31 -6.35
CA ALA A 180 22.58 -37.42 -7.81
C ALA A 180 22.97 -38.83 -8.32
N GLU A 181 23.88 -39.51 -7.63
CA GLU A 181 24.28 -40.90 -7.92
C GLU A 181 23.31 -41.96 -7.38
N LYS A 182 22.18 -41.54 -6.80
CA LYS A 182 21.21 -42.44 -6.14
C LYS A 182 21.82 -43.23 -4.98
N LYS A 183 22.70 -42.58 -4.21
CA LYS A 183 23.27 -43.10 -2.95
C LYS A 183 22.87 -42.20 -1.77
N PRO A 184 21.57 -42.02 -1.50
CA PRO A 184 21.11 -41.06 -0.50
C PRO A 184 21.55 -41.42 0.93
N GLU A 185 21.85 -42.68 1.24
CA GLU A 185 22.35 -43.10 2.56
C GLU A 185 23.73 -42.50 2.85
N GLU A 186 24.60 -42.45 1.83
CA GLU A 186 25.93 -41.82 1.92
C GLU A 186 25.78 -40.30 2.13
N ALA A 187 24.80 -39.66 1.48
CA ALA A 187 24.49 -38.25 1.65
C ALA A 187 23.97 -37.91 3.06
N VAL A 188 23.05 -38.73 3.60
CA VAL A 188 22.51 -38.56 4.97
C VAL A 188 23.63 -38.72 6.00
N LYS A 189 24.47 -39.76 5.85
CA LYS A 189 25.60 -40.01 6.75
C LYS A 189 26.59 -38.84 6.72
N LEU A 190 27.02 -38.42 5.53
CA LEU A 190 27.95 -37.30 5.38
C LEU A 190 27.39 -36.00 5.98
N SER A 191 26.14 -35.67 5.68
CA SER A 191 25.51 -34.45 6.19
C SER A 191 25.34 -34.47 7.71
N THR A 192 25.03 -35.64 8.28
CA THR A 192 24.88 -35.82 9.74
C THR A 192 26.23 -35.74 10.46
N ASP A 193 27.25 -36.42 9.93
CA ASP A 193 28.62 -36.36 10.46
C ASP A 193 29.17 -34.93 10.40
N SER A 194 28.86 -34.19 9.33
CA SER A 194 29.23 -32.77 9.19
C SER A 194 28.46 -31.87 10.13
N LEU A 195 27.14 -32.03 10.27
CA LEU A 195 26.33 -31.23 11.20
C LEU A 195 26.79 -31.41 12.65
N GLY A 196 27.28 -32.59 13.04
CA GLY A 196 27.87 -32.82 14.37
C GLY A 196 29.16 -32.04 14.63
N ARG A 197 29.84 -31.53 13.59
CA ARG A 197 31.05 -30.70 13.71
C ARG A 197 30.76 -29.20 13.77
N PHE A 198 29.61 -28.76 13.24
CA PHE A 198 29.23 -27.36 13.21
C PHE A 198 28.30 -27.00 14.37
N THR A 199 28.81 -26.25 15.35
CA THR A 199 28.05 -25.88 16.56
C THR A 199 26.85 -24.97 16.28
N THR A 200 26.84 -24.26 15.15
CA THR A 200 25.81 -23.26 14.81
C THR A 200 24.70 -23.75 13.88
N GLY A 201 24.75 -25.01 13.42
CA GLY A 201 23.81 -25.53 12.40
C GLY A 201 24.00 -24.85 11.04
N HIS A 202 23.97 -25.62 9.94
CA HIS A 202 24.18 -25.10 8.59
C HIS A 202 22.98 -25.39 7.69
N ALA A 203 22.29 -24.34 7.24
CA ALA A 203 21.03 -24.49 6.49
C ALA A 203 21.17 -25.37 5.25
N GLU A 204 22.30 -25.26 4.52
CA GLU A 204 22.53 -26.05 3.31
C GLU A 204 22.74 -27.55 3.58
N LEU A 205 23.38 -27.89 4.71
CA LEU A 205 23.55 -29.31 5.10
C LEU A 205 22.21 -29.93 5.47
N HIS A 206 21.34 -29.19 6.17
CA HIS A 206 19.97 -29.62 6.42
C HIS A 206 19.18 -29.77 5.12
N LEU A 207 19.28 -28.83 4.17
CA LEU A 207 18.58 -28.93 2.90
C LEU A 207 19.02 -30.16 2.09
N VAL A 208 20.32 -30.41 1.96
CA VAL A 208 20.81 -31.57 1.21
C VAL A 208 20.47 -32.88 1.93
N ARG A 209 20.47 -32.90 3.27
CA ARG A 209 19.99 -34.05 4.04
C ARG A 209 18.49 -34.28 3.84
N ALA A 210 17.68 -33.22 3.77
CA ALA A 210 16.25 -33.31 3.45
C ALA A 210 16.03 -33.91 2.06
N MET A 211 16.81 -33.48 1.06
CA MET A 211 16.76 -34.06 -0.29
C MET A 211 17.11 -35.55 -0.28
N ALA A 212 18.11 -35.95 0.51
CA ALA A 212 18.52 -37.34 0.65
C ALA A 212 17.44 -38.19 1.35
N HIS A 213 16.84 -37.68 2.44
CA HIS A 213 15.71 -38.34 3.11
C HIS A 213 14.51 -38.52 2.17
N HIS A 214 14.16 -37.50 1.39
CA HIS A 214 13.09 -37.60 0.40
C HIS A 214 13.43 -38.63 -0.70
N ALA A 215 14.67 -38.69 -1.17
CA ALA A 215 15.12 -39.70 -2.13
C ALA A 215 15.06 -41.14 -1.58
N MET A 216 15.10 -41.30 -0.24
CA MET A 216 14.90 -42.59 0.44
C MET A 216 13.42 -42.93 0.69
N GLY A 217 12.50 -42.00 0.46
CA GLY A 217 11.07 -42.13 0.81
C GLY A 217 10.76 -41.77 2.28
N ASN A 218 11.72 -41.20 3.00
CA ASN A 218 11.57 -40.75 4.39
C ASN A 218 11.05 -39.31 4.43
N ASP A 219 9.81 -39.11 3.96
CA ASP A 219 9.25 -37.77 3.75
C ASP A 219 9.07 -36.96 5.04
N GLN A 220 8.90 -37.63 6.20
CA GLN A 220 8.74 -36.94 7.47
C GLN A 220 10.06 -36.31 7.93
N GLU A 221 11.14 -37.08 7.90
CA GLU A 221 12.50 -36.59 8.20
C GLU A 221 12.93 -35.52 7.19
N ALA A 222 12.53 -35.68 5.92
CA ALA A 222 12.74 -34.65 4.90
C ALA A 222 12.02 -33.33 5.24
N ARG A 223 10.78 -33.38 5.73
CA ARG A 223 10.06 -32.18 6.20
C ARG A 223 10.73 -31.55 7.41
N ASP A 224 11.17 -32.36 8.37
CA ASP A 224 11.81 -31.86 9.59
C ASP A 224 13.12 -31.11 9.27
N ASP A 225 13.96 -31.67 8.39
CA ASP A 225 15.18 -31.01 7.92
C ASP A 225 14.90 -29.80 7.03
N TYR A 226 13.87 -29.88 6.17
CA TYR A 226 13.41 -28.73 5.37
C TYR A 226 13.01 -27.54 6.25
N HIS A 227 12.23 -27.79 7.31
CA HIS A 227 11.85 -26.75 8.26
C HIS A 227 13.03 -26.24 9.08
N HIS A 228 14.03 -27.09 9.37
CA HIS A 228 15.27 -26.65 10.01
C HIS A 228 16.07 -25.71 9.10
N ALA A 229 16.26 -26.07 7.82
CA ALA A 229 16.89 -25.21 6.83
C ALA A 229 16.14 -23.88 6.65
N LYS A 230 14.80 -23.91 6.65
CA LYS A 230 13.94 -22.72 6.59
C LYS A 230 14.15 -21.79 7.79
N ARG A 231 14.26 -22.35 9.00
CA ARG A 231 14.49 -21.57 10.24
C ARG A 231 15.88 -20.95 10.28
N LEU A 232 16.91 -21.69 9.85
CA LEU A 232 18.29 -21.20 9.85
C LEU A 232 18.52 -20.10 8.79
N GLY A 233 17.82 -20.15 7.66
CA GLY A 233 17.96 -19.14 6.60
C GLY A 233 19.33 -19.17 5.91
N GLY A 234 19.72 -18.08 5.23
CA GLY A 234 21.07 -17.94 4.65
C GLY A 234 21.45 -18.91 3.52
N LEU A 235 20.47 -19.51 2.81
CA LEU A 235 20.76 -20.37 1.65
C LEU A 235 21.38 -19.55 0.50
N CYS A 236 22.37 -20.11 -0.20
CA CYS A 236 22.86 -19.49 -1.43
C CYS A 236 21.83 -19.61 -2.57
N GLU A 237 22.00 -18.82 -3.66
CA GLU A 237 21.07 -18.82 -4.80
C GLU A 237 20.85 -20.22 -5.40
N GLU A 238 21.90 -21.06 -5.44
CA GLU A 238 21.82 -22.44 -5.93
C GLU A 238 20.94 -23.31 -5.02
N SER A 239 21.17 -23.22 -3.70
CA SER A 239 20.39 -23.93 -2.67
C SER A 239 18.94 -23.45 -2.63
N GLN A 240 18.65 -22.22 -3.07
CA GLN A 240 17.30 -21.70 -3.11
C GLN A 240 16.42 -22.40 -4.16
N HIS A 241 17.01 -22.84 -5.27
CA HIS A 241 16.31 -23.65 -6.27
C HIS A 241 15.97 -25.03 -5.72
N ASP A 242 16.95 -25.73 -5.13
CA ASP A 242 16.75 -27.03 -4.47
C ASP A 242 15.66 -26.93 -3.38
N PHE A 243 15.63 -25.83 -2.63
CA PHE A 243 14.65 -25.57 -1.58
C PHE A 243 13.21 -25.45 -2.12
N GLU A 244 12.99 -24.70 -3.20
CA GLU A 244 11.66 -24.58 -3.82
C GLU A 244 11.24 -25.88 -4.53
N GLU A 245 12.17 -26.59 -5.17
CA GLU A 245 11.87 -27.89 -5.78
C GLU A 245 11.45 -28.92 -4.71
N LEU A 246 12.20 -29.01 -3.61
CA LEU A 246 11.88 -29.92 -2.51
C LEU A 246 10.56 -29.56 -1.83
N LYS A 247 10.26 -28.28 -1.66
CA LYS A 247 8.97 -27.79 -1.13
C LYS A 247 7.77 -28.33 -1.92
N VAL A 248 7.87 -28.27 -3.25
CA VAL A 248 6.82 -28.80 -4.15
C VAL A 248 6.71 -30.32 -3.98
N LYS A 249 7.84 -31.03 -3.96
CA LYS A 249 7.87 -32.50 -3.79
C LYS A 249 7.30 -32.98 -2.45
N LEU A 250 7.58 -32.26 -1.36
CA LEU A 250 7.10 -32.62 -0.02
C LEU A 250 5.64 -32.22 0.25
N GLY A 251 5.01 -31.47 -0.66
CA GLY A 251 3.65 -30.96 -0.50
C GLY A 251 3.51 -29.90 0.59
N CYS A 252 4.58 -29.16 0.90
CA CYS A 252 4.59 -28.13 1.93
C CYS A 252 3.81 -26.89 1.45
N SER A 253 2.50 -26.88 1.69
CA SER A 253 1.56 -25.81 1.32
C SER A 253 1.53 -24.67 2.35
N ASP A 254 2.67 -24.03 2.59
CA ASP A 254 2.67 -22.80 3.38
C ASP A 254 2.06 -21.67 2.54
N ALA A 255 0.75 -21.46 2.67
CA ALA A 255 -0.01 -20.54 1.84
C ALA A 255 0.32 -19.04 2.05
N ASN A 256 1.20 -18.63 2.97
CA ASN A 256 1.36 -17.18 3.27
C ASN A 256 2.71 -16.68 3.85
N SER A 257 3.83 -17.41 3.75
CA SER A 257 5.14 -16.86 4.17
C SER A 257 6.11 -16.70 3.00
N ARG A 258 6.24 -15.46 2.49
CA ARG A 258 7.36 -15.07 1.62
C ARG A 258 8.62 -15.03 2.50
N TRP A 259 9.64 -15.80 2.16
CA TRP A 259 10.93 -15.79 2.87
C TRP A 259 11.56 -14.38 2.77
N VAL A 260 11.90 -13.78 3.91
CA VAL A 260 12.59 -12.48 4.00
C VAL A 260 13.89 -12.70 4.78
N GLY A 261 14.96 -13.09 4.09
CA GLY A 261 16.31 -13.18 4.66
C GLY A 261 17.14 -11.91 4.39
N PRO A 262 18.21 -11.65 5.17
CA PRO A 262 19.09 -10.49 4.98
C PRO A 262 19.81 -10.56 3.62
N LYS A 263 19.90 -9.42 2.92
CA LYS A 263 20.54 -9.28 1.61
C LYS A 263 22.06 -9.40 1.75
N ALA A 264 22.64 -10.57 1.46
CA ALA A 264 24.08 -10.73 1.29
C ALA A 264 24.56 -10.14 -0.05
N ALA A 265 25.74 -9.51 -0.04
CA ALA A 265 26.34 -8.86 -1.21
C ALA A 265 26.61 -9.86 -2.35
N LYS A 266 26.14 -9.53 -3.57
CA LYS A 266 26.23 -10.36 -4.78
C LYS A 266 27.65 -10.42 -5.33
N ILE A 267 28.25 -11.61 -5.37
CA ILE A 267 29.33 -11.98 -6.30
C ILE A 267 28.77 -13.02 -7.28
N SER A 268 28.85 -12.73 -8.58
CA SER A 268 28.23 -13.52 -9.65
C SER A 268 29.03 -14.78 -10.01
N SER A 269 28.40 -15.95 -10.01
CA SER A 269 28.82 -17.08 -10.86
C SER A 269 27.66 -18.04 -11.14
N GLY A 270 27.27 -18.19 -12.40
CA GLY A 270 26.12 -19.02 -12.81
C GLY A 270 26.39 -20.53 -12.84
N PHE A 271 25.35 -21.31 -12.51
CA PHE A 271 25.28 -22.76 -12.64
C PHE A 271 24.11 -23.19 -13.54
N GLY A 272 24.29 -24.29 -14.27
CA GLY A 272 23.24 -25.01 -14.99
C GLY A 272 23.56 -26.51 -14.95
N TYR A 273 22.54 -27.35 -14.76
CA TYR A 273 22.67 -28.80 -14.62
C TYR A 273 22.84 -29.52 -15.98
N PRO A 274 23.63 -30.61 -16.06
CA PRO A 274 23.57 -31.53 -17.18
C PRO A 274 22.29 -32.39 -17.10
N LYS A 275 21.36 -32.20 -18.05
CA LYS A 275 20.17 -33.08 -18.20
C LYS A 275 20.61 -34.48 -18.65
N ALA A 276 20.18 -35.51 -17.93
CA ALA A 276 20.36 -36.90 -18.31
C ALA A 276 19.61 -37.21 -19.63
N LYS A 277 20.35 -37.58 -20.68
CA LYS A 277 19.79 -38.11 -21.93
C LYS A 277 19.39 -39.57 -21.72
N VAL A 278 18.10 -39.87 -21.82
CA VAL A 278 17.60 -41.23 -22.03
C VAL A 278 17.82 -41.60 -23.50
N ALA A 279 18.49 -42.72 -23.75
CA ALA A 279 18.84 -43.22 -25.07
C ALA A 279 17.90 -44.34 -25.54
N ALA A 280 17.52 -44.34 -26.82
CA ALA A 280 17.10 -45.49 -27.63
C ALA A 280 17.15 -45.09 -29.15
N PRO A 281 17.24 -46.01 -30.13
CA PRO A 281 18.40 -46.03 -31.05
C PRO A 281 18.07 -46.02 -32.58
N MET A 282 19.16 -45.91 -33.36
CA MET A 282 19.39 -46.35 -34.77
C MET A 282 18.66 -45.68 -35.96
N ALA A 283 19.48 -45.03 -36.82
CA ALA A 283 19.63 -45.23 -38.29
C ALA A 283 20.60 -44.12 -38.79
N ALA A 284 21.85 -44.41 -39.16
CA ALA A 284 22.34 -44.64 -40.54
C ALA A 284 21.82 -43.61 -41.59
N GLU A 285 22.53 -43.15 -42.62
CA GLU A 285 23.92 -43.09 -43.08
C GLU A 285 23.82 -42.40 -44.47
N ALA A 286 24.68 -41.43 -44.81
CA ALA A 286 25.11 -41.00 -46.17
C ALA A 286 25.62 -39.53 -46.11
N ALA A 287 26.93 -39.23 -46.19
CA ALA A 287 27.76 -39.14 -47.41
C ALA A 287 27.16 -38.18 -48.47
N LYS A 288 27.83 -37.19 -49.08
CA LYS A 288 29.27 -36.94 -49.32
C LYS A 288 29.47 -35.50 -49.86
N LYS A 289 30.66 -34.96 -49.58
CA LYS A 289 31.53 -33.99 -50.31
C LYS A 289 31.12 -33.56 -51.74
N VAL A 290 31.46 -32.30 -52.11
CA VAL A 290 32.41 -31.92 -53.18
C VAL A 290 32.69 -30.40 -53.12
N ALA A 291 33.93 -30.02 -53.44
CA ALA A 291 34.54 -28.68 -53.37
C ALA A 291 34.56 -27.96 -54.76
N PRO A 292 35.52 -27.08 -55.14
CA PRO A 292 35.31 -25.62 -55.31
C PRO A 292 35.71 -25.04 -56.70
N SER A 293 35.69 -23.68 -56.81
CA SER A 293 36.41 -22.79 -57.77
C SER A 293 35.83 -22.55 -59.20
N PRO A 294 36.34 -21.60 -60.03
CA PRO A 294 36.75 -20.19 -59.79
C PRO A 294 36.44 -19.18 -60.95
N ARG A 295 36.77 -17.87 -60.73
CA ARG A 295 37.25 -16.78 -61.65
C ARG A 295 36.65 -16.57 -63.06
N GLN A 296 36.34 -15.30 -63.42
CA GLN A 296 37.10 -14.47 -64.40
C GLN A 296 36.45 -13.07 -64.66
N THR A 297 37.17 -12.24 -65.43
CA THR A 297 37.37 -10.78 -65.38
C THR A 297 36.84 -9.99 -66.60
N GLN A 298 36.48 -8.71 -66.37
CA GLN A 298 36.64 -7.49 -67.24
C GLN A 298 35.79 -7.31 -68.54
N PRO A 299 35.73 -6.12 -69.22
CA PRO A 299 36.02 -4.70 -68.84
C PRO A 299 35.04 -3.58 -69.40
N THR A 300 35.33 -2.31 -69.00
CA THR A 300 35.16 -0.98 -69.70
C THR A 300 33.81 -0.23 -69.85
N GLN A 301 33.66 0.88 -69.06
CA GLN A 301 33.37 2.34 -69.34
C GLN A 301 32.42 2.82 -70.50
N PRO A 302 31.92 4.10 -70.58
CA PRO A 302 32.27 5.34 -69.82
C PRO A 302 31.11 6.32 -69.38
N THR A 303 31.48 7.22 -68.44
CA THR A 303 31.15 8.67 -68.25
C THR A 303 29.74 9.26 -67.92
N GLN A 304 29.70 9.85 -66.69
CA GLN A 304 29.21 11.21 -66.27
C GLN A 304 27.70 11.51 -66.07
N PRO A 305 27.30 12.57 -65.30
CA PRO A 305 28.01 13.36 -64.26
C PRO A 305 27.22 13.66 -62.96
N ASN A 306 27.96 14.05 -61.91
CA ASN A 306 27.64 14.99 -60.81
C ASN A 306 26.24 15.01 -60.16
N LYS A 307 26.18 14.68 -58.85
CA LYS A 307 25.40 15.44 -57.85
C LYS A 307 25.85 15.21 -56.40
N LYS A 308 26.33 16.32 -55.81
CA LYS A 308 26.35 16.72 -54.38
C LYS A 308 26.96 15.77 -53.33
N LYS A 309 28.23 16.07 -52.99
CA LYS A 309 28.85 15.80 -51.68
C LYS A 309 27.95 16.31 -50.54
N GLN A 310 27.48 15.40 -49.69
CA GLN A 310 27.18 15.71 -48.29
C GLN A 310 28.51 15.76 -47.51
N PRO A 311 28.62 16.55 -46.43
CA PRO A 311 29.82 16.55 -45.61
C PRO A 311 29.92 15.20 -44.89
N GLU A 312 31.07 14.54 -45.03
CA GLU A 312 31.47 13.43 -44.17
C GLU A 312 31.48 13.95 -42.73
N ALA A 313 30.49 13.51 -41.95
CA ALA A 313 30.52 13.64 -40.50
C ALA A 313 31.66 12.76 -40.02
N GLU A 314 32.67 13.40 -39.40
CA GLU A 314 33.73 12.72 -38.66
C GLU A 314 33.12 11.62 -37.78
N ALA A 315 33.59 10.39 -37.98
CA ALA A 315 33.18 9.25 -37.19
C ALA A 315 33.57 9.52 -35.73
N ALA A 316 32.58 9.88 -34.92
CA ALA A 316 32.72 10.01 -33.48
C ALA A 316 33.34 8.71 -32.93
N PRO A 317 34.31 8.79 -32.01
CA PRO A 317 34.95 7.62 -31.43
C PRO A 317 33.87 6.73 -30.83
N SER A 318 33.76 5.49 -31.31
CA SER A 318 32.81 4.52 -30.78
C SER A 318 33.10 4.32 -29.30
N ALA A 319 32.21 4.82 -28.44
CA ALA A 319 32.30 4.62 -27.01
C ALA A 319 32.47 3.11 -26.71
N PRO A 320 33.28 2.73 -25.70
CA PRO A 320 33.52 1.34 -25.39
C PRO A 320 32.17 0.66 -25.08
N ARG A 321 31.78 -0.33 -25.91
CA ARG A 321 30.53 -1.10 -25.77
C ARG A 321 30.27 -1.60 -24.34
N GLY A 322 31.32 -1.80 -23.55
CA GLY A 322 31.25 -2.21 -22.15
C GLY A 322 30.59 -1.17 -21.23
N GLU A 323 30.83 0.13 -21.42
CA GLU A 323 30.28 1.16 -20.53
C GLU A 323 28.76 1.29 -20.70
N THR A 324 28.29 1.34 -21.95
CA THR A 324 26.85 1.41 -22.27
C THR A 324 26.11 0.19 -21.72
N LEU A 325 26.68 -1.01 -21.87
CA LEU A 325 26.11 -2.23 -21.33
C LEU A 325 26.09 -2.24 -19.79
N GLY A 326 27.16 -1.77 -19.15
CA GLY A 326 27.25 -1.68 -17.69
C GLY A 326 26.19 -0.74 -17.10
N LEU A 327 26.01 0.44 -17.68
CA LEU A 327 24.97 1.40 -17.28
C LEU A 327 23.57 0.84 -17.48
N LEU A 328 23.33 0.16 -18.60
CA LEU A 328 22.04 -0.44 -18.92
C LEU A 328 21.71 -1.58 -17.93
N LEU A 329 22.67 -2.45 -17.61
CA LEU A 329 22.48 -3.55 -16.63
C LEU A 329 22.25 -3.03 -15.22
N ARG A 330 22.84 -1.88 -14.89
CA ARG A 330 22.53 -1.19 -13.64
C ARG A 330 21.12 -0.61 -13.69
N ALA A 331 20.72 0.08 -14.78
CA ALA A 331 19.39 0.65 -14.93
C ALA A 331 18.28 -0.40 -14.73
N ARG A 332 18.46 -1.60 -15.29
CA ARG A 332 17.52 -2.71 -15.10
C ARG A 332 17.45 -3.21 -13.66
N ARG A 333 18.59 -3.35 -12.98
CA ARG A 333 18.59 -3.72 -11.55
C ARG A 333 17.85 -2.68 -10.71
N GLU A 334 18.09 -1.40 -10.96
CA GLU A 334 17.38 -0.31 -10.28
C GLU A 334 15.88 -0.33 -10.61
N GLU A 335 15.49 -0.67 -11.84
CA GLU A 335 14.08 -0.86 -12.22
C GLU A 335 13.43 -2.03 -11.45
N GLU A 336 14.09 -3.18 -11.41
CA GLU A 336 13.65 -4.39 -10.70
C GLU A 336 13.57 -4.17 -9.18
N ASP A 337 14.47 -3.37 -8.61
CA ASP A 337 14.47 -2.94 -7.20
C ASP A 337 13.45 -1.82 -6.91
N GLY A 338 12.75 -1.30 -7.93
CA GLY A 338 11.75 -0.23 -7.80
C GLY A 338 12.33 1.18 -7.64
N GLN A 339 13.63 1.36 -7.83
CA GLN A 339 14.35 2.65 -7.87
C GLN A 339 14.22 3.31 -9.24
N LEU A 340 12.98 3.52 -9.68
CA LEU A 340 12.64 3.90 -11.05
C LEU A 340 13.26 5.25 -11.46
N LYS A 341 13.45 6.18 -10.52
CA LYS A 341 14.13 7.45 -10.80
C LYS A 341 15.59 7.24 -11.20
N THR A 342 16.33 6.44 -10.43
CA THR A 342 17.72 6.09 -10.72
C THR A 342 17.82 5.33 -12.04
N ALA A 343 16.92 4.36 -12.26
CA ALA A 343 16.83 3.63 -13.52
C ALA A 343 16.64 4.57 -14.73
N LYS A 344 15.71 5.53 -14.63
CA LYS A 344 15.45 6.54 -15.68
C LYS A 344 16.69 7.41 -15.96
N VAL A 345 17.41 7.85 -14.92
CA VAL A 345 18.66 8.63 -15.07
C VAL A 345 19.73 7.82 -15.80
N LEU A 346 19.92 6.56 -15.41
CA LEU A 346 20.88 5.66 -16.05
C LEU A 346 20.50 5.38 -17.51
N CYS A 347 19.22 5.16 -17.81
CA CYS A 347 18.74 5.06 -19.19
C CYS A 347 18.98 6.34 -19.99
N GLY A 348 18.82 7.51 -19.38
CA GLY A 348 19.17 8.78 -20.01
C GLY A 348 20.66 8.90 -20.33
N GLN A 349 21.55 8.41 -19.47
CA GLN A 349 23.00 8.32 -19.76
C GLN A 349 23.27 7.37 -20.93
N VAL A 350 22.63 6.20 -20.92
CA VAL A 350 22.73 5.22 -22.01
C VAL A 350 22.28 5.82 -23.35
N LEU A 351 21.16 6.56 -23.37
CA LEU A 351 20.65 7.18 -24.59
C LEU A 351 21.52 8.35 -25.09
N ARG A 352 22.33 8.98 -24.23
CA ARG A 352 23.35 9.94 -24.67
C ARG A 352 24.52 9.27 -25.37
N LEU A 353 24.95 8.10 -24.89
CA LEU A 353 26.04 7.31 -25.50
C LEU A 353 25.57 6.56 -26.75
N SER A 354 24.33 6.07 -26.77
CA SER A 354 23.74 5.28 -27.84
C SER A 354 22.29 5.73 -28.07
N PRO A 355 22.09 6.79 -28.88
CA PRO A 355 20.75 7.26 -29.21
C PRO A 355 19.90 6.16 -29.83
N ASN A 356 18.64 6.04 -29.40
CA ASN A 356 17.68 5.02 -29.85
C ASN A 356 18.01 3.58 -29.45
N LEU A 357 18.86 3.34 -28.45
CA LEU A 357 19.02 1.99 -27.89
C LEU A 357 17.68 1.51 -27.31
N ALA A 358 17.04 0.54 -27.97
CA ALA A 358 15.66 0.14 -27.69
C ALA A 358 15.43 -0.22 -26.22
N GLN A 359 16.39 -0.91 -25.59
CA GLN A 359 16.32 -1.34 -24.20
C GLN A 359 16.15 -0.17 -23.22
N ALA A 360 16.92 0.90 -23.41
CA ALA A 360 16.83 2.08 -22.55
C ALA A 360 15.52 2.84 -22.80
N VAL A 361 15.07 2.95 -24.06
CA VAL A 361 13.78 3.58 -24.40
C VAL A 361 12.62 2.80 -23.78
N LEU A 362 12.62 1.46 -23.87
CA LEU A 362 11.59 0.59 -23.31
C LEU A 362 11.55 0.66 -21.78
N CYS A 363 12.70 0.68 -21.11
CA CYS A 363 12.81 0.90 -19.67
C CYS A 363 12.17 2.24 -19.25
N ILE A 364 12.51 3.34 -19.94
CA ILE A 364 11.85 4.64 -19.70
C ILE A 364 10.34 4.52 -19.96
N GLY A 365 9.91 3.88 -21.04
CA GLY A 365 8.49 3.66 -21.34
C GLY A 365 7.73 2.91 -20.23
N ARG A 366 8.34 1.88 -19.62
CA ARG A 366 7.77 1.16 -18.46
C ARG A 366 7.68 2.05 -17.23
N ILE A 367 8.73 2.83 -16.96
CA ILE A 367 8.78 3.78 -15.83
C ILE A 367 7.70 4.86 -15.98
N GLU A 368 7.58 5.50 -17.14
CA GLU A 368 6.53 6.50 -17.41
C GLU A 368 5.13 5.90 -17.28
N LEU A 369 4.91 4.68 -17.81
CA LEU A 369 3.62 4.00 -17.70
C LEU A 369 3.25 3.69 -16.23
N HIS A 370 4.23 3.22 -15.44
CA HIS A 370 4.05 2.98 -14.00
C HIS A 370 3.75 4.28 -13.24
N ASN A 371 4.33 5.40 -13.69
CA ASN A 371 4.14 6.71 -13.09
C ASN A 371 2.86 7.42 -13.53
N VAL A 372 2.01 6.76 -14.33
CA VAL A 372 0.73 7.31 -14.81
C VAL A 372 0.95 8.46 -15.82
N GLU A 373 2.16 8.57 -16.38
CA GLU A 373 2.56 9.61 -17.35
C GLU A 373 2.31 9.14 -18.79
N TYR A 374 1.05 8.89 -19.12
CA TYR A 374 0.65 8.27 -20.39
C TYR A 374 1.06 9.09 -21.61
N GLU A 375 0.95 10.41 -21.53
CA GLU A 375 1.38 11.31 -22.61
C GLU A 375 2.89 11.24 -22.86
N ASN A 376 3.70 11.04 -21.81
CA ASN A 376 5.14 10.88 -21.95
C ASN A 376 5.47 9.57 -22.65
N VAL A 377 4.79 8.46 -22.33
CA VAL A 377 4.93 7.18 -23.06
C VAL A 377 4.63 7.38 -24.53
N LEU A 378 3.49 8.03 -24.85
CA LEU A 378 3.07 8.27 -26.23
C LEU A 378 4.06 9.17 -26.97
N LYS A 379 4.51 10.27 -26.35
CA LYS A 379 5.50 11.19 -26.91
C LYS A 379 6.86 10.51 -27.13
N LEU A 380 7.30 9.70 -26.17
CA LEU A 380 8.56 8.96 -26.22
C LEU A 380 8.61 8.08 -27.47
N PHE A 381 7.56 7.30 -27.72
CA PHE A 381 7.53 6.35 -28.83
C PHE A 381 7.09 6.96 -30.17
N SER A 382 6.29 8.02 -30.18
CA SER A 382 5.81 8.64 -31.44
C SER A 382 6.72 9.75 -31.97
N LYS A 383 7.32 10.56 -31.08
CA LYS A 383 8.08 11.76 -31.45
C LYS A 383 9.57 11.63 -31.17
N VAL A 384 9.96 11.10 -30.01
CA VAL A 384 11.37 11.09 -29.58
C VAL A 384 12.15 9.92 -30.19
N HIS A 385 11.61 8.70 -30.09
CA HIS A 385 12.24 7.46 -30.56
C HIS A 385 11.34 6.62 -31.48
N PRO A 386 10.81 7.19 -32.58
CA PRO A 386 9.91 6.47 -33.48
C PRO A 386 10.55 5.26 -34.17
N SER A 387 11.88 5.19 -34.22
CA SER A 387 12.59 4.04 -34.79
C SER A 387 12.34 2.76 -34.00
N VAL A 388 12.17 2.84 -32.67
CA VAL A 388 11.95 1.67 -31.80
C VAL A 388 10.60 1.00 -32.10
N VAL A 389 9.58 1.78 -32.46
CA VAL A 389 8.27 1.27 -32.88
C VAL A 389 8.28 0.78 -34.32
N LYS A 390 9.04 1.44 -35.21
CA LYS A 390 9.02 1.11 -36.65
C LYS A 390 9.82 -0.13 -36.98
N LYS A 391 10.98 -0.33 -36.34
CA LYS A 391 11.94 -1.39 -36.69
C LYS A 391 12.69 -1.90 -35.45
N GLY A 392 13.10 -3.16 -35.50
CA GLY A 392 14.01 -3.76 -34.52
C GLY A 392 13.34 -4.59 -33.43
N PRO A 393 14.14 -5.18 -32.53
CA PRO A 393 13.71 -6.17 -31.54
C PRO A 393 12.76 -5.60 -30.48
N GLY A 394 12.79 -4.28 -30.23
CA GLY A 394 11.94 -3.61 -29.25
C GLY A 394 10.52 -3.27 -29.71
N ARG A 395 10.18 -3.54 -30.98
CA ARG A 395 8.91 -3.11 -31.58
C ARG A 395 7.68 -3.66 -30.86
N VAL A 396 7.70 -4.95 -30.52
CA VAL A 396 6.58 -5.64 -29.87
C VAL A 396 6.27 -5.01 -28.52
N GLU A 397 7.30 -4.82 -27.69
CA GLU A 397 7.12 -4.22 -26.36
C GLU A 397 6.71 -2.75 -26.45
N ALA A 398 7.28 -1.97 -27.38
CA ALA A 398 6.92 -0.56 -27.57
C ALA A 398 5.43 -0.39 -27.96
N LEU A 399 4.92 -1.22 -28.88
CA LEU A 399 3.49 -1.22 -29.24
C LEU A 399 2.62 -1.61 -28.04
N SER A 400 3.02 -2.62 -27.26
CA SER A 400 2.30 -3.04 -26.06
C SER A 400 2.21 -1.93 -25.00
N LEU A 401 3.31 -1.18 -24.79
CA LEU A 401 3.38 -0.04 -23.88
C LEU A 401 2.53 1.15 -24.36
N ARG A 402 2.56 1.46 -25.66
CA ARG A 402 1.68 2.50 -26.25
C ARG A 402 0.21 2.13 -26.11
N ALA A 403 -0.15 0.89 -26.42
CA ALA A 403 -1.49 0.39 -26.20
C ALA A 403 -1.90 0.54 -24.73
N ALA A 404 -1.01 0.23 -23.78
CA ALA A 404 -1.31 0.35 -22.36
C ALA A 404 -1.54 1.81 -21.94
N ALA A 405 -0.75 2.74 -22.48
CA ALA A 405 -0.95 4.17 -22.26
C ALA A 405 -2.33 4.64 -22.79
N TYR A 406 -2.72 4.21 -23.98
CA TYR A 406 -4.04 4.52 -24.55
C TYR A 406 -5.20 3.89 -23.77
N GLU A 407 -5.09 2.63 -23.33
CA GLU A 407 -6.10 1.99 -22.46
C GLU A 407 -6.32 2.81 -21.18
N ARG A 408 -5.23 3.29 -20.57
CA ARG A 408 -5.30 4.05 -19.32
C ARG A 408 -5.80 5.49 -19.50
N SER A 409 -5.50 6.12 -20.64
CA SER A 409 -6.09 7.41 -21.03
C SER A 409 -7.52 7.28 -21.56
N LYS A 410 -8.07 6.05 -21.62
CA LYS A 410 -9.40 5.71 -22.16
C LYS A 410 -9.58 6.06 -23.65
N ASP A 411 -8.48 6.09 -24.41
CA ASP A 411 -8.52 6.19 -25.86
C ASP A 411 -8.55 4.78 -26.45
N TRP A 412 -9.72 4.15 -26.39
CA TRP A 412 -9.88 2.73 -26.69
C TRP A 412 -9.71 2.41 -28.17
N ASP A 413 -10.01 3.34 -29.08
CA ASP A 413 -9.78 3.16 -30.51
C ASP A 413 -8.28 3.11 -30.82
N ALA A 414 -7.49 4.06 -30.30
CA ALA A 414 -6.05 4.04 -30.49
C ALA A 414 -5.40 2.80 -29.83
N ALA A 415 -5.90 2.38 -28.66
CA ALA A 415 -5.47 1.13 -28.03
C ALA A 415 -5.75 -0.09 -28.92
N CYS A 416 -6.93 -0.16 -29.55
CA CYS A 416 -7.26 -1.22 -30.51
C CYS A 416 -6.27 -1.24 -31.66
N ASP A 417 -6.04 -0.09 -32.30
CA ASP A 417 -5.20 -0.01 -33.49
C ASP A 417 -3.75 -0.44 -33.20
N GLU A 418 -3.20 -0.07 -32.04
CA GLU A 418 -1.86 -0.51 -31.60
C GLU A 418 -1.81 -2.03 -31.31
N LEU A 419 -2.85 -2.59 -30.69
CA LEU A 419 -2.93 -4.02 -30.40
C LEU A 419 -3.15 -4.86 -31.67
N GLU A 420 -3.96 -4.39 -32.62
CA GLU A 420 -4.16 -5.02 -33.92
C GLU A 420 -2.86 -5.02 -34.74
N ALA A 421 -2.09 -3.93 -34.68
CA ALA A 421 -0.76 -3.88 -35.30
C ALA A 421 0.26 -4.81 -34.61
N LEU A 422 0.07 -5.10 -33.32
CA LEU A 422 0.95 -5.95 -32.53
C LEU A 422 0.72 -7.45 -32.78
N VAL A 423 -0.54 -7.90 -32.91
CA VAL A 423 -0.90 -9.33 -33.03
C VAL A 423 -0.09 -10.10 -34.10
N PRO A 424 0.08 -9.59 -35.34
CA PRO A 424 0.84 -10.30 -36.38
C PRO A 424 2.34 -10.47 -36.07
N LEU A 425 2.88 -9.69 -35.13
CA LEU A 425 4.31 -9.71 -34.80
C LEU A 425 4.66 -10.77 -33.75
N LEU A 426 3.68 -11.25 -32.97
CA LEU A 426 3.92 -12.16 -31.84
C LEU A 426 4.44 -13.55 -32.25
N PRO A 427 3.94 -14.21 -33.31
CA PRO A 427 4.46 -15.52 -33.72
C PRO A 427 5.92 -15.49 -34.18
N ALA A 428 6.37 -14.34 -34.70
CA ALA A 428 7.73 -14.14 -35.21
C ALA A 428 8.73 -13.70 -34.13
N ALA A 429 8.25 -13.24 -32.96
CA ALA A 429 9.06 -12.61 -31.93
C ALA A 429 9.78 -13.61 -30.99
N LYS A 430 10.16 -14.80 -31.48
CA LYS A 430 11.08 -15.70 -30.76
C LYS A 430 12.49 -15.10 -30.75
N LEU A 431 12.65 -13.96 -30.10
CA LEU A 431 13.93 -13.32 -29.85
C LEU A 431 14.75 -14.20 -28.93
N SER A 432 16.06 -14.23 -29.14
CA SER A 432 16.96 -14.87 -28.18
C SER A 432 16.84 -14.15 -26.82
N PRO A 433 16.94 -14.85 -25.69
CA PRO A 433 16.93 -14.24 -24.36
C PRO A 433 17.98 -13.14 -24.18
N GLU A 434 19.04 -13.14 -24.99
CA GLU A 434 20.11 -12.15 -24.95
C GLU A 434 19.73 -10.82 -25.62
N GLU A 435 18.80 -10.84 -26.58
CA GLU A 435 18.34 -9.63 -27.28
C GLU A 435 17.10 -9.00 -26.63
N GLY A 436 16.28 -9.80 -25.93
CA GLY A 436 15.07 -9.36 -25.23
C GLY A 436 15.32 -8.92 -23.78
N TRP A 437 15.18 -7.63 -23.50
CA TRP A 437 15.38 -7.08 -22.14
C TRP A 437 14.14 -7.11 -21.24
N GLY A 438 12.98 -7.44 -21.79
CA GLY A 438 11.72 -7.59 -21.05
C GLY A 438 11.00 -8.89 -21.44
N PRO A 439 10.10 -9.40 -20.56
CA PRO A 439 9.23 -10.50 -20.92
C PRO A 439 8.38 -10.08 -22.13
N GLN A 440 8.47 -10.84 -23.22
CA GLN A 440 7.59 -10.62 -24.36
C GLN A 440 6.14 -10.84 -23.90
N PRO A 441 5.20 -9.94 -24.24
CA PRO A 441 3.82 -10.12 -23.84
C PRO A 441 3.29 -11.41 -24.47
N GLU A 442 2.70 -12.26 -23.64
CA GLU A 442 2.11 -13.50 -24.12
C GLU A 442 0.97 -13.22 -25.11
N GLN A 443 0.84 -14.08 -26.12
CA GLN A 443 -0.13 -13.85 -27.19
C GLN A 443 -1.57 -13.76 -26.66
N ASN A 444 -1.93 -14.62 -25.71
CA ASN A 444 -3.26 -14.61 -25.10
C ASN A 444 -3.51 -13.30 -24.33
N VAL A 445 -2.51 -12.76 -23.63
CA VAL A 445 -2.62 -11.48 -22.92
C VAL A 445 -2.84 -10.32 -23.89
N VAL A 446 -2.15 -10.31 -25.04
CA VAL A 446 -2.34 -9.27 -26.07
C VAL A 446 -3.74 -9.37 -26.69
N LEU A 447 -4.18 -10.58 -27.04
CA LEU A 447 -5.51 -10.80 -27.61
C LEU A 447 -6.62 -10.46 -26.61
N GLY A 448 -6.41 -10.76 -25.33
CA GLY A 448 -7.29 -10.38 -24.23
C GLY A 448 -7.48 -8.88 -24.10
N ARG A 449 -6.36 -8.15 -24.06
CA ARG A 449 -6.35 -6.68 -24.10
C ARG A 449 -7.04 -6.14 -25.35
N LEU A 450 -6.85 -6.78 -26.51
CA LEU A 450 -7.52 -6.38 -27.75
C LEU A 450 -9.04 -6.59 -27.67
N ALA A 451 -9.50 -7.71 -27.11
CA ALA A 451 -10.92 -7.96 -26.90
C ALA A 451 -11.52 -6.86 -26.01
N ARG A 452 -10.86 -6.54 -24.89
CA ARG A 452 -11.26 -5.46 -23.98
C ARG A 452 -11.28 -4.09 -24.67
N ALA A 453 -10.22 -3.73 -25.39
CA ALA A 453 -10.15 -2.45 -26.09
C ALA A 453 -11.28 -2.34 -27.13
N ARG A 454 -11.54 -3.41 -27.91
CA ARG A 454 -12.65 -3.45 -28.89
C ARG A 454 -14.00 -3.28 -28.22
N TRP A 455 -14.19 -3.86 -27.03
CA TRP A 455 -15.43 -3.72 -26.27
C TRP A 455 -15.69 -2.26 -25.90
N HIS A 456 -14.71 -1.59 -25.28
CA HIS A 456 -14.83 -0.21 -24.85
C HIS A 456 -14.83 0.80 -26.02
N ALA A 457 -14.24 0.45 -27.17
CA ALA A 457 -14.35 1.21 -28.43
C ALA A 457 -15.70 1.01 -29.14
N GLY A 458 -16.64 0.25 -28.57
CA GLY A 458 -17.96 0.00 -29.16
C GLY A 458 -17.99 -1.06 -30.27
N ARG A 459 -16.86 -1.71 -30.58
CA ARG A 459 -16.76 -2.82 -31.55
C ARG A 459 -17.21 -4.16 -30.94
N ARG A 460 -18.41 -4.16 -30.34
CA ARG A 460 -18.92 -5.24 -29.46
C ARG A 460 -18.86 -6.64 -30.07
N LYS A 461 -19.37 -6.84 -31.30
CA LYS A 461 -19.38 -8.17 -31.95
C LYS A 461 -17.98 -8.76 -32.11
N ALA A 462 -17.02 -7.94 -32.52
CA ALA A 462 -15.63 -8.36 -32.71
C ALA A 462 -14.94 -8.65 -31.36
N ALA A 463 -15.27 -7.88 -30.32
CA ALA A 463 -14.80 -8.13 -28.96
C ALA A 463 -15.35 -9.45 -28.40
N THR A 464 -16.65 -9.67 -28.50
CA THR A 464 -17.33 -10.89 -28.01
C THR A 464 -16.77 -12.13 -28.69
N SER A 465 -16.67 -12.14 -30.02
CA SER A 465 -16.15 -13.29 -30.76
C SER A 465 -14.70 -13.61 -30.39
N LEU A 466 -13.85 -12.57 -30.20
CA LEU A 466 -12.47 -12.78 -29.79
C LEU A 466 -12.37 -13.28 -28.33
N ALA A 467 -13.20 -12.75 -27.43
CA ALA A 467 -13.26 -13.20 -26.06
C ALA A 467 -13.74 -14.66 -25.96
N GLU A 468 -14.77 -15.05 -26.73
CA GLU A 468 -15.26 -16.44 -26.80
C GLU A 468 -14.14 -17.39 -27.26
N GLN A 469 -13.44 -17.06 -28.34
CA GLN A 469 -12.28 -17.83 -28.83
C GLN A 469 -11.16 -17.95 -27.79
N LEU A 470 -10.86 -16.87 -27.07
CA LEU A 470 -9.86 -16.90 -26.00
C LEU A 470 -10.32 -17.74 -24.82
N MET A 471 -11.58 -17.65 -24.42
CA MET A 471 -12.12 -18.42 -23.30
C MET A 471 -12.10 -19.93 -23.56
N GLU A 472 -12.11 -20.37 -24.83
CA GLU A 472 -11.92 -21.79 -25.20
C GLU A 472 -10.48 -22.28 -24.99
N SER A 473 -9.50 -21.40 -25.16
CA SER A 473 -8.06 -21.74 -25.12
C SER A 473 -7.37 -21.36 -23.80
N CYS A 474 -7.84 -20.28 -23.16
CA CYS A 474 -7.31 -19.68 -21.95
C CYS A 474 -8.48 -19.07 -21.14
N PRO A 475 -9.26 -19.89 -20.42
CA PRO A 475 -10.52 -19.49 -19.76
C PRO A 475 -10.33 -18.51 -18.58
N THR A 476 -9.10 -18.19 -18.22
CA THR A 476 -8.75 -17.28 -17.12
C THR A 476 -8.04 -16.02 -17.61
N GLU A 477 -7.94 -15.79 -18.92
CA GLU A 477 -7.36 -14.56 -19.45
C GLU A 477 -8.23 -13.35 -19.05
N LEU A 478 -7.61 -12.36 -18.41
CA LEU A 478 -8.32 -11.28 -17.72
C LEU A 478 -9.14 -10.39 -18.67
N GLY A 479 -8.59 -10.00 -19.82
CA GLY A 479 -9.29 -9.14 -20.78
C GLY A 479 -10.50 -9.83 -21.41
N ALA A 480 -10.37 -11.12 -21.75
CA ALA A 480 -11.44 -11.97 -22.24
C ALA A 480 -12.50 -12.20 -21.16
N CYS A 481 -12.10 -12.44 -19.91
CA CYS A 481 -13.02 -12.57 -18.78
C CYS A 481 -13.82 -11.27 -18.55
N GLU A 482 -13.19 -10.10 -18.65
CA GLU A 482 -13.87 -8.79 -18.54
C GLU A 482 -14.98 -8.65 -19.59
N VAL A 483 -14.66 -8.92 -20.85
CA VAL A 483 -15.63 -8.85 -21.97
C VAL A 483 -16.71 -9.92 -21.82
N ALA A 484 -16.34 -11.16 -21.52
CA ALA A 484 -17.29 -12.26 -21.34
C ALA A 484 -18.27 -11.97 -20.20
N CYS A 485 -17.78 -11.47 -19.06
CA CYS A 485 -18.63 -11.05 -17.96
C CYS A 485 -19.59 -9.93 -18.39
N ALA A 486 -19.10 -8.89 -19.07
CA ALA A 486 -19.95 -7.80 -19.55
C ALA A 486 -21.07 -8.31 -20.48
N VAL A 487 -20.75 -9.19 -21.43
CA VAL A 487 -21.73 -9.82 -22.35
C VAL A 487 -22.76 -10.66 -21.58
N LEU A 488 -22.31 -11.47 -20.63
CA LEU A 488 -23.19 -12.31 -19.81
C LEU A 488 -24.11 -11.45 -18.94
N MET A 489 -23.62 -10.36 -18.37
CA MET A 489 -24.44 -9.41 -17.62
C MET A 489 -25.49 -8.73 -18.52
N GLU A 490 -25.14 -8.35 -19.75
CA GLU A 490 -26.11 -7.79 -20.72
C GLU A 490 -27.19 -8.80 -21.12
N ARG A 491 -26.91 -10.10 -21.05
CA ARG A 491 -27.88 -11.19 -21.29
C ARG A 491 -28.71 -11.55 -20.06
N GLY A 492 -28.33 -11.06 -18.87
CA GLY A 492 -28.94 -11.44 -17.60
C GLY A 492 -28.38 -12.72 -16.98
N ASP A 493 -27.29 -13.29 -17.52
CA ASP A 493 -26.66 -14.53 -17.06
C ASP A 493 -25.65 -14.28 -15.91
N ALA A 494 -26.11 -13.61 -14.85
CA ALA A 494 -25.27 -13.18 -13.73
C ALA A 494 -24.48 -14.32 -13.06
N ALA A 495 -25.10 -15.50 -12.94
CA ALA A 495 -24.47 -16.68 -12.33
C ALA A 495 -23.24 -17.16 -13.13
N VAL A 496 -23.31 -17.14 -14.47
CA VAL A 496 -22.20 -17.55 -15.33
C VAL A 496 -21.11 -16.47 -15.31
N ALA A 497 -21.48 -15.19 -15.30
CA ALA A 497 -20.52 -14.09 -15.16
C ALA A 497 -19.73 -14.18 -13.85
N LEU A 498 -20.39 -14.46 -12.73
CA LEU A 498 -19.75 -14.71 -11.44
C LEU A 498 -18.76 -15.89 -11.51
N ALA A 499 -19.14 -17.00 -12.17
CA ALA A 499 -18.27 -18.16 -12.30
C ALA A 499 -17.01 -17.86 -13.14
N VAL A 500 -17.15 -17.07 -14.20
CA VAL A 500 -16.03 -16.57 -15.01
C VAL A 500 -15.13 -15.65 -14.17
N MET A 501 -15.72 -14.68 -13.47
CA MET A 501 -15.00 -13.74 -12.61
C MET A 501 -14.20 -14.46 -11.50
N VAL A 502 -14.81 -15.42 -10.79
CA VAL A 502 -14.14 -16.14 -9.69
C VAL A 502 -12.97 -16.96 -10.23
N ARG A 503 -13.14 -17.69 -11.36
CA ARG A 503 -12.03 -18.42 -11.99
C ARG A 503 -10.88 -17.49 -12.38
N CYS A 504 -11.21 -16.34 -12.97
CA CYS A 504 -10.23 -15.31 -13.30
C CYS A 504 -9.48 -14.81 -12.05
N LEU A 505 -10.18 -14.54 -10.95
CA LEU A 505 -9.57 -14.05 -9.72
C LEU A 505 -8.61 -15.04 -9.06
N VAL A 506 -8.97 -16.33 -9.06
CA VAL A 506 -8.13 -17.39 -8.48
C VAL A 506 -6.78 -17.45 -9.20
N GLU A 507 -6.78 -17.37 -10.53
CA GLU A 507 -5.56 -17.34 -11.33
C GLU A 507 -4.76 -16.05 -11.14
N HIS A 508 -5.44 -14.90 -11.08
CA HIS A 508 -4.82 -13.57 -11.07
C HIS A 508 -4.75 -12.90 -9.68
N ARG A 509 -4.67 -13.70 -8.61
CA ARG A 509 -4.67 -13.17 -7.21
C ARG A 509 -3.59 -12.13 -6.94
N ALA A 510 -2.45 -12.20 -7.63
CA ALA A 510 -1.32 -11.29 -7.47
C ALA A 510 -1.50 -9.92 -8.17
N THR A 511 -2.39 -9.83 -9.16
CA THR A 511 -2.64 -8.62 -9.97
C THR A 511 -3.98 -7.97 -9.62
N SER A 512 -4.30 -7.94 -8.32
CA SER A 512 -5.59 -7.52 -7.77
C SER A 512 -6.11 -6.18 -8.30
N ALA A 513 -5.23 -5.21 -8.55
CA ALA A 513 -5.61 -3.89 -9.06
C ALA A 513 -6.31 -3.94 -10.42
N MET A 514 -5.89 -4.84 -11.33
CA MET A 514 -6.50 -4.98 -12.66
C MET A 514 -7.80 -5.78 -12.61
N ALA A 515 -7.85 -6.85 -11.81
CA ALA A 515 -9.07 -7.65 -11.64
C ALA A 515 -10.16 -6.91 -10.86
N SER A 516 -9.80 -5.87 -10.09
CA SER A 516 -10.76 -5.10 -9.29
C SER A 516 -11.88 -4.46 -10.12
N ASP A 517 -11.59 -3.96 -11.32
CA ASP A 517 -12.61 -3.33 -12.17
C ASP A 517 -13.62 -4.36 -12.71
N LEU A 518 -13.14 -5.55 -13.10
CA LEU A 518 -13.99 -6.70 -13.43
C LEU A 518 -14.88 -7.08 -12.24
N VAL A 519 -14.30 -7.22 -11.05
CA VAL A 519 -15.02 -7.59 -9.83
C VAL A 519 -16.11 -6.58 -9.47
N CYS A 520 -15.76 -5.30 -9.45
CA CYS A 520 -16.72 -4.23 -9.19
C CYS A 520 -17.80 -4.17 -10.28
N GLY A 521 -17.45 -4.43 -11.54
CA GLY A 521 -18.39 -4.48 -12.66
C GLY A 521 -19.45 -5.56 -12.46
N VAL A 522 -19.04 -6.79 -12.17
CA VAL A 522 -19.95 -7.93 -11.96
C VAL A 522 -20.79 -7.74 -10.71
N MET A 523 -20.17 -7.44 -9.57
CA MET A 523 -20.86 -7.40 -8.28
C MET A 523 -21.83 -6.22 -8.11
N ARG A 524 -21.79 -5.19 -8.98
CA ARG A 524 -22.85 -4.16 -9.02
C ARG A 524 -24.21 -4.72 -9.44
N HIS A 525 -24.23 -5.89 -10.06
CA HIS A 525 -25.41 -6.53 -10.59
C HIS A 525 -25.74 -7.87 -9.91
N CYS A 526 -24.93 -8.27 -8.93
CA CYS A 526 -25.05 -9.55 -8.24
C CYS A 526 -25.14 -9.33 -6.73
N SER A 527 -25.83 -10.21 -6.05
CA SER A 527 -25.89 -10.29 -4.60
C SER A 527 -24.78 -11.18 -4.02
N ALA A 528 -24.49 -11.02 -2.73
CA ALA A 528 -23.61 -11.93 -2.00
C ALA A 528 -24.15 -13.37 -1.98
N GLU A 529 -25.48 -13.54 -1.96
CA GLU A 529 -26.15 -14.83 -2.00
C GLU A 529 -25.93 -15.55 -3.34
N GLU A 530 -26.08 -14.83 -4.46
CA GLU A 530 -25.78 -15.37 -5.80
C GLU A 530 -24.31 -15.76 -5.93
N LEU A 531 -23.38 -14.93 -5.42
CA LEU A 531 -21.96 -15.26 -5.39
C LEU A 531 -21.68 -16.56 -4.63
N VAL A 532 -22.26 -16.72 -3.44
CA VAL A 532 -22.11 -17.95 -2.63
C VAL A 532 -22.69 -19.16 -3.37
N HIS A 533 -23.87 -19.00 -3.98
CA HIS A 533 -24.49 -20.08 -4.76
C HIS A 533 -23.61 -20.47 -5.96
N VAL A 534 -22.94 -19.52 -6.63
CA VAL A 534 -22.06 -19.83 -7.76
C VAL A 534 -20.77 -20.52 -7.33
N ILE A 535 -20.17 -20.13 -6.20
CA ILE A 535 -18.95 -20.76 -5.70
C ILE A 535 -19.25 -22.18 -5.17
N SER A 536 -20.40 -22.37 -4.56
CA SER A 536 -20.82 -23.66 -3.99
C SER A 536 -22.28 -24.00 -4.33
N PRO A 537 -22.57 -24.38 -5.59
CA PRO A 537 -23.95 -24.58 -6.07
C PRO A 537 -24.66 -25.77 -5.43
N THR A 538 -23.90 -26.75 -4.91
CA THR A 538 -24.46 -27.96 -4.29
C THR A 538 -23.74 -28.37 -3.00
N MET A 539 -22.84 -27.53 -2.43
CA MET A 539 -21.95 -27.93 -1.31
C MET A 539 -21.45 -29.38 -1.51
N LYS A 540 -20.88 -29.68 -2.69
CA LYS A 540 -20.39 -31.03 -2.98
C LYS A 540 -19.37 -31.42 -1.92
N GLU A 541 -19.37 -32.68 -1.52
CA GLU A 541 -18.38 -33.26 -0.61
C GLU A 541 -16.97 -32.84 -1.05
N GLY A 542 -16.28 -32.05 -0.22
CA GLY A 542 -14.86 -31.69 -0.41
C GLY A 542 -14.50 -30.21 -0.38
N VAL A 543 -15.44 -29.27 -0.60
CA VAL A 543 -15.15 -27.82 -0.44
C VAL A 543 -15.56 -27.37 0.97
N SER A 544 -14.59 -26.93 1.77
CA SER A 544 -14.87 -26.40 3.11
C SER A 544 -15.63 -25.06 3.01
N GLU A 545 -16.67 -24.89 3.84
CA GLU A 545 -17.38 -23.60 3.98
C GLU A 545 -16.42 -22.46 4.30
N ARG A 546 -15.33 -22.74 5.04
CA ARG A 546 -14.27 -21.78 5.35
C ARG A 546 -13.57 -21.25 4.09
N SER A 547 -13.28 -22.11 3.11
CA SER A 547 -12.65 -21.68 1.86
C SER A 547 -13.60 -20.82 1.01
N VAL A 548 -14.89 -21.14 1.00
CA VAL A 548 -15.89 -20.29 0.33
C VAL A 548 -16.00 -18.94 1.03
N ALA A 549 -16.01 -18.92 2.37
CA ALA A 549 -16.02 -17.70 3.16
C ALA A 549 -14.81 -16.81 2.85
N GLU A 550 -13.61 -17.38 2.74
CA GLU A 550 -12.38 -16.65 2.38
C GLU A 550 -12.46 -16.00 1.00
N VAL A 551 -12.99 -16.69 -0.02
CA VAL A 551 -13.17 -16.13 -1.36
C VAL A 551 -14.17 -14.97 -1.34
N VAL A 552 -15.30 -15.13 -0.65
CA VAL A 552 -16.30 -14.06 -0.49
C VAL A 552 -15.70 -12.86 0.25
N GLY A 553 -14.91 -13.12 1.31
CA GLY A 553 -14.20 -12.10 2.07
C GLY A 553 -13.16 -11.36 1.23
N PHE A 554 -12.43 -12.05 0.34
CA PHE A 554 -11.48 -11.44 -0.59
C PHE A 554 -12.16 -10.52 -1.60
N ILE A 555 -13.33 -10.91 -2.13
CA ILE A 555 -14.14 -10.02 -2.98
C ILE A 555 -14.64 -8.82 -2.16
N GLY A 556 -15.01 -9.03 -0.89
CA GLY A 556 -15.34 -7.95 0.05
C GLY A 556 -14.18 -6.96 0.27
N LEU A 557 -12.93 -7.43 0.31
CA LEU A 557 -11.74 -6.59 0.37
C LEU A 557 -11.61 -5.71 -0.87
N ILE A 558 -11.79 -6.28 -2.05
CA ILE A 558 -11.74 -5.52 -3.31
C ILE A 558 -12.82 -4.42 -3.33
N MET A 559 -14.06 -4.74 -2.92
CA MET A 559 -15.13 -3.73 -2.82
C MET A 559 -14.78 -2.62 -1.83
N LYS A 560 -14.25 -3.00 -0.66
CA LYS A 560 -13.79 -2.03 0.35
C LYS A 560 -12.73 -1.11 -0.25
N GLU A 561 -11.67 -1.64 -0.87
CA GLU A 561 -10.59 -0.83 -1.44
C GLU A 561 -11.05 0.11 -2.56
N ARG A 562 -12.12 -0.26 -3.30
CA ARG A 562 -12.73 0.56 -4.34
C ARG A 562 -13.83 1.50 -3.84
N GLY A 563 -14.06 1.58 -2.53
CA GLY A 563 -15.00 2.50 -1.91
C GLY A 563 -16.46 2.05 -1.93
N ASP A 564 -16.75 0.83 -2.42
CA ASP A 564 -18.09 0.23 -2.45
C ASP A 564 -18.41 -0.40 -1.07
N ILE A 565 -18.40 0.43 -0.02
CA ILE A 565 -18.38 -0.01 1.39
C ILE A 565 -19.65 -0.78 1.79
N LEU A 566 -20.82 -0.41 1.24
CA LEU A 566 -22.07 -1.10 1.53
C LEU A 566 -22.03 -2.57 1.06
N GLU A 567 -21.50 -2.79 -0.14
CA GLU A 567 -21.40 -4.14 -0.70
C GLU A 567 -20.29 -4.94 0.01
N ALA A 568 -19.17 -4.28 0.34
CA ALA A 568 -18.16 -4.87 1.19
C ALA A 568 -18.73 -5.36 2.53
N CYS A 569 -19.59 -4.59 3.20
CA CYS A 569 -20.26 -5.03 4.44
C CYS A 569 -21.10 -6.30 4.22
N ARG A 570 -21.88 -6.38 3.13
CA ARG A 570 -22.72 -7.55 2.83
C ARG A 570 -21.87 -8.80 2.60
N LEU A 571 -20.82 -8.67 1.80
CA LEU A 571 -19.90 -9.76 1.50
C LEU A 571 -19.18 -10.24 2.75
N TYR A 572 -18.62 -9.34 3.56
CA TYR A 572 -17.98 -9.72 4.82
C TYR A 572 -18.98 -10.30 5.83
N GLN A 573 -20.20 -9.76 5.92
CA GLN A 573 -21.24 -10.32 6.79
C GLN A 573 -21.56 -11.76 6.38
N ARG A 574 -21.77 -12.00 5.09
CA ARG A 574 -22.03 -13.34 4.57
C ARG A 574 -20.86 -14.29 4.82
N SER A 575 -19.64 -13.82 4.57
CA SER A 575 -18.39 -14.55 4.82
C SER A 575 -18.25 -14.95 6.30
N VAL A 576 -18.48 -14.03 7.24
CA VAL A 576 -18.43 -14.33 8.68
C VAL A 576 -19.58 -15.26 9.12
N MET A 577 -20.76 -15.19 8.50
CA MET A 577 -21.83 -16.15 8.79
C MET A 577 -21.47 -17.58 8.38
N MET A 578 -20.64 -17.75 7.35
CA MET A 578 -20.16 -19.06 6.88
C MET A 578 -18.95 -19.57 7.68
N ALA A 579 -18.09 -18.68 8.16
CA ALA A 579 -16.94 -19.01 8.98
C ALA A 579 -16.90 -18.12 10.25
N PRO A 580 -17.82 -18.35 11.20
CA PRO A 580 -18.00 -17.45 12.35
C PRO A 580 -16.80 -17.39 13.28
N ASP A 581 -15.96 -18.43 13.29
CA ASP A 581 -14.74 -18.56 14.08
C ASP A 581 -13.50 -17.99 13.37
N HIS A 582 -13.65 -17.45 12.16
CA HIS A 582 -12.55 -16.86 11.41
C HIS A 582 -12.30 -15.41 11.82
N ALA A 583 -11.22 -15.20 12.57
CA ALA A 583 -10.87 -13.91 13.17
C ALA A 583 -10.64 -12.81 12.12
N SER A 584 -9.85 -13.04 11.07
CA SER A 584 -9.56 -12.02 10.05
C SER A 584 -10.81 -11.54 9.28
N LEU A 585 -11.75 -12.45 8.97
CA LEU A 585 -13.01 -12.09 8.33
C LEU A 585 -13.87 -11.23 9.26
N SER A 586 -13.95 -11.61 10.55
CA SER A 586 -14.65 -10.83 11.57
C SER A 586 -14.05 -9.45 11.77
N LEU A 587 -12.72 -9.34 11.85
CA LEU A 587 -12.01 -8.07 11.96
C LEU A 587 -12.24 -7.16 10.75
N ASN A 588 -12.19 -7.71 9.53
CA ASN A 588 -12.47 -6.95 8.32
C ASN A 588 -13.93 -6.47 8.25
N LEU A 589 -14.89 -7.28 8.70
CA LEU A 589 -16.28 -6.87 8.84
C LEU A 589 -16.42 -5.70 9.82
N MET A 590 -15.79 -5.81 11.00
CA MET A 590 -15.76 -4.73 11.99
C MET A 590 -15.21 -3.44 11.38
N HIS A 591 -14.04 -3.49 10.75
CA HIS A 591 -13.45 -2.33 10.09
C HIS A 591 -14.37 -1.74 9.02
N THR A 592 -15.03 -2.57 8.22
CA THR A 592 -15.94 -2.09 7.18
C THR A 592 -17.18 -1.39 7.76
N TYR A 593 -17.72 -1.88 8.89
CA TYR A 593 -18.79 -1.17 9.61
C TYR A 593 -18.33 0.17 10.20
N THR A 594 -17.09 0.26 10.73
CA THR A 594 -16.56 1.53 11.26
C THR A 594 -16.39 2.61 10.19
N LEU A 595 -16.08 2.21 8.95
CA LEU A 595 -16.04 3.11 7.79
C LEU A 595 -17.40 3.75 7.50
N ARG A 596 -18.49 3.09 7.90
CA ARG A 596 -19.87 3.58 7.77
C ARG A 596 -20.41 4.20 9.05
N ARG A 597 -19.57 4.46 10.06
CA ARG A 597 -19.96 4.92 11.40
C ARG A 597 -20.93 3.99 12.13
N ASP A 598 -20.99 2.71 11.75
CA ASP A 598 -21.83 1.70 12.39
C ASP A 598 -21.06 0.96 13.49
N ASP A 599 -20.56 1.75 14.43
CA ASP A 599 -19.64 1.27 15.47
C ASP A 599 -20.32 0.24 16.39
N LEU A 600 -21.64 0.34 16.57
CA LEU A 600 -22.40 -0.60 17.39
C LEU A 600 -22.50 -1.99 16.73
N ARG A 601 -22.77 -2.08 15.41
CA ARG A 601 -22.71 -3.37 14.71
C ARG A 601 -21.28 -3.91 14.69
N ALA A 602 -20.26 -3.06 14.52
CA ALA A 602 -18.86 -3.48 14.62
C ALA A 602 -18.56 -4.11 15.99
N LEU A 603 -18.94 -3.46 17.10
CA LEU A 603 -18.81 -4.01 18.45
C LEU A 603 -19.56 -5.33 18.63
N ALA A 604 -20.77 -5.43 18.07
CA ALA A 604 -21.60 -6.62 18.18
C ALA A 604 -21.01 -7.84 17.46
N TRP A 605 -20.44 -7.64 16.27
CA TRP A 605 -19.72 -8.69 15.55
C TRP A 605 -18.43 -9.13 16.26
N GLY A 606 -17.64 -8.18 16.79
CA GLY A 606 -16.47 -8.50 17.60
C GLY A 606 -16.85 -9.29 18.86
N LYS A 607 -17.91 -8.87 19.57
CA LYS A 607 -18.44 -9.59 20.73
C LYS A 607 -18.91 -11.00 20.35
N ARG A 608 -19.59 -11.18 19.21
CA ARG A 608 -20.03 -12.50 18.74
C ARG A 608 -18.85 -13.43 18.47
N PHE A 609 -17.80 -12.96 17.81
CA PHE A 609 -16.59 -13.75 17.58
C PHE A 609 -16.01 -14.25 18.91
N LEU A 610 -15.81 -13.34 19.88
CA LEU A 610 -15.27 -13.70 21.19
C LEU A 610 -16.21 -14.66 21.96
N ALA A 611 -17.52 -14.52 21.80
CA ALA A 611 -18.52 -15.38 22.45
C ALA A 611 -18.53 -16.84 21.94
N GLN A 612 -17.90 -17.14 20.80
CA GLN A 612 -17.79 -18.52 20.29
C GLN A 612 -16.75 -19.36 21.03
N LYS A 613 -15.76 -18.70 21.66
CA LYS A 613 -14.74 -19.35 22.48
C LYS A 613 -14.76 -18.80 23.91
N PRO A 614 -15.87 -18.97 24.66
CA PRO A 614 -16.04 -18.39 26.00
C PRO A 614 -14.98 -18.89 27.01
N GLN A 615 -14.41 -20.07 26.80
CA GLN A 615 -13.30 -20.61 27.57
C GLN A 615 -12.00 -19.80 27.43
N LEU A 616 -11.83 -19.09 26.32
CA LEU A 616 -10.68 -18.21 26.06
C LEU A 616 -11.01 -16.75 26.43
N PHE A 617 -12.22 -16.29 26.09
CA PHE A 617 -12.58 -14.87 26.16
C PHE A 617 -13.59 -14.52 27.26
N GLY A 618 -13.97 -15.46 28.12
CA GLY A 618 -15.02 -15.26 29.13
C GLY A 618 -14.78 -14.06 30.04
N SER A 619 -13.54 -13.89 30.50
CA SER A 619 -13.11 -12.74 31.30
C SER A 619 -13.25 -11.42 30.52
N PHE A 620 -12.88 -11.43 29.23
CA PHE A 620 -12.95 -10.23 28.38
C PHE A 620 -14.41 -9.84 28.11
N LEU A 621 -15.26 -10.82 27.82
CA LEU A 621 -16.70 -10.63 27.64
C LEU A 621 -17.36 -10.13 28.92
N ALA A 622 -16.96 -10.65 30.09
CA ALA A 622 -17.44 -10.17 31.38
C ALA A 622 -17.06 -8.70 31.62
N ALA A 623 -15.81 -8.32 31.34
CA ALA A 623 -15.35 -6.92 31.42
C ALA A 623 -16.15 -6.03 30.47
N LEU A 624 -16.34 -6.45 29.21
CA LEU A 624 -17.11 -5.75 28.19
C LEU A 624 -18.58 -5.54 28.62
N ASP A 625 -19.18 -6.51 29.30
CA ASP A 625 -20.53 -6.43 29.86
C ASP A 625 -20.62 -5.59 31.15
N GLY A 626 -19.52 -4.98 31.59
CA GLY A 626 -19.43 -4.19 32.81
C GLY A 626 -19.44 -5.00 34.10
N LYS A 627 -19.26 -6.32 34.01
CA LYS A 627 -19.13 -7.19 35.17
C LYS A 627 -17.73 -7.05 35.78
N ALA A 628 -17.64 -7.30 37.08
CA ALA A 628 -16.34 -7.38 37.75
C ALA A 628 -15.57 -8.60 37.21
N VAL A 629 -14.26 -8.43 37.03
CA VAL A 629 -13.33 -9.47 36.58
C VAL A 629 -12.21 -9.51 37.61
N ASN A 630 -11.82 -10.70 38.05
CA ASN A 630 -10.71 -10.87 38.99
C ASN A 630 -9.39 -10.49 38.28
N ASP A 631 -8.44 -9.90 38.99
CA ASP A 631 -7.11 -9.62 38.46
C ASP A 631 -6.38 -10.91 38.03
N ASP A 632 -6.69 -12.04 38.66
CA ASP A 632 -6.19 -13.38 38.29
C ASP A 632 -6.94 -14.02 37.11
N ALA A 633 -7.86 -13.31 36.47
CA ALA A 633 -8.61 -13.84 35.34
C ALA A 633 -7.68 -14.36 34.24
N LYS A 634 -8.02 -15.54 33.69
CA LYS A 634 -7.32 -16.12 32.54
C LYS A 634 -7.41 -15.14 31.37
N ILE A 635 -6.24 -14.79 30.82
CA ILE A 635 -6.08 -14.10 29.55
C ILE A 635 -5.84 -15.14 28.45
N PHE A 636 -6.15 -14.79 27.21
CA PHE A 636 -5.76 -15.60 26.06
C PHE A 636 -4.33 -15.28 25.66
N ASP A 637 -3.59 -16.31 25.26
CA ASP A 637 -2.18 -16.27 24.91
C ASP A 637 -1.98 -16.95 23.54
N ILE A 638 -0.84 -16.72 22.88
CA ILE A 638 -0.54 -17.33 21.58
C ILE A 638 -0.65 -18.86 21.59
N LYS A 639 -0.36 -19.50 22.72
CA LYS A 639 -0.47 -20.96 22.90
C LYS A 639 -1.91 -21.48 22.94
N ASP A 640 -2.90 -20.61 23.10
CA ASP A 640 -4.32 -20.98 23.06
C ASP A 640 -4.85 -21.07 21.61
N PHE A 641 -4.00 -20.88 20.59
CA PHE A 641 -4.35 -20.88 19.16
C PHE A 641 -3.47 -21.84 18.35
N ASP A 642 -4.02 -22.38 17.27
CA ASP A 642 -3.30 -23.31 16.39
C ASP A 642 -2.23 -22.61 15.55
N ALA A 643 -2.41 -21.31 15.27
CA ALA A 643 -1.46 -20.49 14.52
C ALA A 643 -1.31 -19.09 15.13
N ALA A 644 -0.09 -18.53 15.05
CA ALA A 644 0.22 -17.19 15.53
C ALA A 644 -0.68 -16.10 14.89
N ASN A 645 -1.01 -16.26 13.60
CA ASN A 645 -1.88 -15.31 12.90
C ASN A 645 -3.31 -15.31 13.46
N GLU A 646 -3.82 -16.47 13.91
CA GLU A 646 -5.14 -16.52 14.54
C GLU A 646 -5.16 -15.81 15.89
N PHE A 647 -4.10 -15.96 16.70
CA PHE A 647 -3.90 -15.19 17.92
C PHE A 647 -3.86 -13.68 17.63
N HIS A 648 -3.05 -13.28 16.65
CA HIS A 648 -2.90 -11.89 16.23
C HIS A 648 -4.23 -11.28 15.80
N ASP A 649 -5.01 -11.95 14.96
CA ASP A 649 -6.30 -11.44 14.52
C ASP A 649 -7.33 -11.38 15.66
N ALA A 650 -7.33 -12.36 16.58
CA ALA A 650 -8.17 -12.32 17.77
C ALA A 650 -7.78 -11.16 18.71
N LEU A 651 -6.49 -10.92 18.90
CA LEU A 651 -5.97 -9.77 19.64
C LEU A 651 -6.42 -8.47 18.97
N ALA A 652 -6.27 -8.34 17.65
CA ALA A 652 -6.69 -7.18 16.87
C ALA A 652 -8.20 -6.88 17.03
N ILE A 653 -9.05 -7.90 17.13
CA ILE A 653 -10.48 -7.73 17.46
C ILE A 653 -10.64 -7.12 18.85
N GLY A 654 -9.93 -7.62 19.86
CA GLY A 654 -9.94 -7.07 21.23
C GLY A 654 -9.49 -5.61 21.28
N LEU A 655 -8.37 -5.28 20.62
CA LEU A 655 -7.85 -3.92 20.50
C LEU A 655 -8.83 -3.00 19.75
N SER A 656 -9.51 -3.51 18.71
CA SER A 656 -10.51 -2.75 17.95
C SER A 656 -11.77 -2.46 18.76
N ILE A 657 -12.25 -3.42 19.56
CA ILE A 657 -13.37 -3.18 20.51
C ILE A 657 -12.99 -2.06 21.48
N PHE A 658 -11.81 -2.12 22.06
CA PHE A 658 -11.32 -1.11 22.99
C PHE A 658 -11.23 0.28 22.34
N LYS A 659 -10.64 0.37 21.14
CA LYS A 659 -10.57 1.60 20.34
C LYS A 659 -11.97 2.20 20.06
N LEU A 660 -12.93 1.38 19.65
CA LEU A 660 -14.28 1.85 19.33
C LEU A 660 -15.04 2.34 20.56
N LEU A 661 -14.88 1.66 21.70
CA LEU A 661 -15.45 2.13 22.96
C LEU A 661 -14.87 3.49 23.37
N PHE A 662 -13.54 3.65 23.26
CA PHE A 662 -12.89 4.92 23.55
C PHE A 662 -13.36 6.05 22.63
N LEU A 663 -13.44 5.81 21.32
CA LEU A 663 -13.94 6.80 20.34
C LEU A 663 -15.43 7.12 20.46
N ALA A 664 -16.19 6.38 21.26
CA ALA A 664 -17.61 6.63 21.50
C ALA A 664 -17.88 7.53 22.72
N GLN A 665 -16.86 7.89 23.50
CA GLN A 665 -16.99 8.77 24.66
C GLN A 665 -17.36 10.21 24.23
N PRO A 666 -17.91 11.10 25.08
CA PRO A 666 -18.72 10.90 26.27
C PRO A 666 -20.22 10.78 25.91
N ARG A 667 -20.55 10.30 24.70
CA ARG A 667 -21.91 10.38 24.12
C ARG A 667 -22.84 9.25 24.59
N LEU A 668 -22.39 8.43 25.53
CA LEU A 668 -23.05 7.19 25.97
C LEU A 668 -23.98 7.37 27.18
N PHE A 669 -24.17 8.61 27.67
CA PHE A 669 -24.82 8.90 28.95
C PHE A 669 -26.23 9.46 28.73
N GLU A 670 -27.21 8.57 28.57
CA GLU A 670 -28.63 8.96 28.47
C GLU A 670 -29.54 8.24 29.48
N SER A 671 -29.05 7.32 30.33
CA SER A 671 -29.93 6.61 31.28
C SER A 671 -29.31 6.26 32.63
N LYS A 672 -30.18 6.24 33.67
CA LYS A 672 -29.87 6.09 35.09
C LYS A 672 -29.21 4.75 35.50
N ASN A 673 -29.35 3.65 34.74
CA ASN A 673 -29.00 2.31 35.23
C ASN A 673 -28.16 1.42 34.26
N ASP A 674 -28.18 1.67 32.95
CA ASP A 674 -27.34 0.94 31.98
C ASP A 674 -26.86 1.91 30.90
N PRO A 675 -25.58 1.85 30.45
CA PRO A 675 -25.16 2.61 29.30
C PRO A 675 -26.08 2.26 28.13
N ASN A 676 -26.72 3.25 27.51
CA ASN A 676 -27.73 3.00 26.47
C ASN A 676 -27.16 2.08 25.37
N TRP A 677 -25.88 2.27 25.02
CA TRP A 677 -25.17 1.41 24.06
C TRP A 677 -25.04 -0.04 24.50
N LEU A 678 -24.89 -0.35 25.79
CA LEU A 678 -24.72 -1.73 26.26
C LEU A 678 -26.04 -2.49 26.16
N LYS A 679 -27.15 -1.82 26.48
CA LYS A 679 -28.50 -2.34 26.25
C LYS A 679 -28.76 -2.55 24.75
N ARG A 680 -28.43 -1.56 23.92
CA ARG A 680 -28.55 -1.67 22.46
C ARG A 680 -27.66 -2.80 21.90
N LEU A 681 -26.42 -2.93 22.38
CA LEU A 681 -25.49 -4.00 21.98
C LEU A 681 -26.05 -5.38 22.30
N ARG A 682 -26.66 -5.57 23.47
CA ARG A 682 -27.27 -6.84 23.88
C ARG A 682 -28.53 -7.21 23.09
N THR A 683 -29.27 -6.20 22.62
CA THR A 683 -30.56 -6.39 21.92
C THR A 683 -30.42 -6.25 20.40
N MET A 684 -29.21 -6.03 19.89
CA MET A 684 -28.96 -5.82 18.48
C MET A 684 -29.06 -7.12 17.69
N GLU A 685 -29.97 -7.15 16.71
CA GLU A 685 -30.04 -8.20 15.70
C GLU A 685 -28.96 -7.97 14.63
N ILE A 686 -27.77 -8.53 14.84
CA ILE A 686 -26.62 -8.32 13.96
C ILE A 686 -26.75 -8.99 12.58
N GLU A 687 -27.66 -9.95 12.44
CA GLU A 687 -27.94 -10.67 11.18
C GLU A 687 -29.02 -9.98 10.35
N SER A 688 -29.69 -8.97 10.91
CA SER A 688 -30.68 -8.18 10.17
C SER A 688 -30.05 -7.55 8.91
N HIS A 689 -30.86 -7.44 7.85
CA HIS A 689 -30.41 -6.82 6.61
C HIS A 689 -29.83 -5.43 6.89
N ILE A 690 -28.73 -5.11 6.20
CA ILE A 690 -28.10 -3.81 6.27
C ILE A 690 -29.08 -2.76 5.71
N VAL A 691 -29.79 -2.06 6.59
CA VAL A 691 -30.82 -1.10 6.24
C VAL A 691 -30.18 0.24 5.85
N GLY A 692 -30.12 0.56 4.56
CA GLY A 692 -29.92 1.91 4.00
C GLY A 692 -28.78 2.77 4.56
N PRO A 693 -28.76 4.08 4.24
CA PRO A 693 -27.83 5.06 4.79
C PRO A 693 -28.21 5.57 6.21
N GLY A 694 -29.27 5.03 6.83
CA GLY A 694 -29.68 5.39 8.20
C GLY A 694 -28.88 4.60 9.23
N VAL A 695 -27.72 5.11 9.63
CA VAL A 695 -26.73 4.38 10.41
C VAL A 695 -27.12 4.42 11.90
N LEU A 696 -27.14 3.26 12.55
CA LEU A 696 -27.24 3.12 14.00
C LEU A 696 -25.92 3.57 14.67
N SER A 697 -25.48 4.80 14.41
CA SER A 697 -24.24 5.29 14.98
C SER A 697 -24.39 5.43 16.49
N LEU A 698 -23.30 5.18 17.23
CA LEU A 698 -23.20 5.56 18.64
C LEU A 698 -23.31 7.09 18.82
N MET A 699 -23.12 7.87 17.74
CA MET A 699 -22.98 9.33 17.78
C MET A 699 -24.17 10.16 17.27
N GLU A 700 -25.08 9.64 16.44
CA GLU A 700 -26.01 10.50 15.65
C GLU A 700 -27.13 11.16 16.46
N ASP A 701 -27.69 10.48 17.46
CA ASP A 701 -28.90 10.97 18.16
C ASP A 701 -28.63 12.04 19.22
N SER A 702 -27.42 12.05 19.82
CA SER A 702 -27.17 12.84 21.04
C SER A 702 -26.73 14.29 20.78
N TRP A 703 -26.22 14.61 19.58
CA TRP A 703 -25.72 15.98 19.27
C TRP A 703 -26.78 16.89 18.69
N ARG A 704 -27.74 16.29 17.96
CA ARG A 704 -28.79 17.05 17.29
C ARG A 704 -29.95 17.39 18.23
N ARG A 705 -30.11 16.67 19.35
CA ARG A 705 -31.29 16.77 20.23
C ARG A 705 -31.10 17.58 21.50
N ARG A 706 -29.88 18.00 21.85
CA ARG A 706 -29.66 18.83 23.05
C ARG A 706 -29.95 20.28 22.72
N SER A 707 -31.07 20.80 23.22
CA SER A 707 -31.26 22.24 23.37
C SER A 707 -30.31 22.77 24.44
N ASP A 708 -29.93 24.05 24.35
CA ASP A 708 -28.96 24.75 25.22
C ASP A 708 -29.26 24.70 26.74
N THR A 709 -30.37 24.07 27.16
CA THR A 709 -30.88 24.09 28.54
C THR A 709 -30.71 22.79 29.31
N ASP A 710 -30.30 21.68 28.69
CA ASP A 710 -30.20 20.38 29.38
C ASP A 710 -28.83 20.20 30.04
N TYR A 711 -28.75 20.66 31.30
CA TYR A 711 -27.58 20.56 32.17
C TYR A 711 -27.19 19.09 32.47
N LEU A 712 -25.89 18.86 32.67
CA LEU A 712 -25.33 17.59 33.15
C LEU A 712 -25.86 17.26 34.55
N ASP A 713 -26.94 16.49 34.65
CA ASP A 713 -27.42 15.93 35.91
C ASP A 713 -26.40 14.91 36.48
N SER A 714 -26.34 14.82 37.81
CA SER A 714 -25.63 13.82 38.62
C SER A 714 -25.73 12.38 38.09
N THR A 715 -26.81 12.06 37.39
CA THR A 715 -27.09 10.75 36.78
C THR A 715 -26.25 10.44 35.53
N MET A 716 -25.73 11.44 34.80
CA MET A 716 -24.82 11.23 33.67
C MET A 716 -23.40 10.83 34.11
N LEU A 717 -22.97 11.33 35.28
CA LEU A 717 -21.66 11.06 35.86
C LEU A 717 -21.47 9.56 36.18
N SER A 718 -22.53 8.87 36.64
CA SER A 718 -22.46 7.44 36.97
C SER A 718 -22.28 6.55 35.73
N GLY A 719 -22.95 6.89 34.62
CA GLY A 719 -22.79 6.22 33.33
C GLY A 719 -21.37 6.36 32.76
N ALA A 720 -20.80 7.56 32.88
CA ALA A 720 -19.42 7.86 32.49
C ALA A 720 -18.43 7.04 33.28
N GLN A 721 -18.55 7.07 34.60
CA GLN A 721 -17.68 6.31 35.48
C GLN A 721 -17.74 4.80 35.18
N ARG A 722 -18.92 4.26 34.89
CA ARG A 722 -19.07 2.85 34.50
C ARG A 722 -18.41 2.53 33.16
N HIS A 723 -18.57 3.38 32.15
CA HIS A 723 -17.88 3.21 30.85
C HIS A 723 -16.36 3.24 31.01
N TRP A 724 -15.84 4.19 31.79
CA TRP A 724 -14.42 4.28 32.12
C TRP A 724 -13.89 3.06 32.87
N GLN A 725 -14.68 2.50 33.79
CA GLN A 725 -14.33 1.25 34.45
C GLN A 725 -14.26 0.08 33.46
N ILE A 726 -15.16 0.02 32.47
CA ILE A 726 -15.10 -0.97 31.39
C ILE A 726 -13.80 -0.80 30.60
N LEU A 727 -13.48 0.40 30.13
CA LEU A 727 -12.24 0.68 29.40
C LEU A 727 -11.00 0.30 30.20
N ARG A 728 -10.91 0.67 31.49
CA ARG A 728 -9.76 0.34 32.35
C ARG A 728 -9.59 -1.17 32.53
N ARG A 729 -10.68 -1.92 32.72
CA ARG A 729 -10.63 -3.39 32.84
C ARG A 729 -10.16 -4.03 31.53
N LEU A 730 -10.72 -3.61 30.40
CA LEU A 730 -10.29 -4.10 29.08
C LEU A 730 -8.83 -3.76 28.81
N CYS A 731 -8.39 -2.55 29.16
CA CYS A 731 -7.02 -2.10 29.01
C CYS A 731 -6.03 -2.99 29.78
N ALA A 732 -6.31 -3.24 31.07
CA ALA A 732 -5.46 -4.09 31.92
C ALA A 732 -5.34 -5.53 31.37
N MET A 733 -6.44 -6.07 30.83
CA MET A 733 -6.43 -7.39 30.20
C MET A 733 -5.61 -7.42 28.91
N LEU A 734 -5.85 -6.47 28.01
CA LEU A 734 -5.17 -6.38 26.72
C LEU A 734 -3.67 -6.13 26.89
N GLU A 735 -3.27 -5.30 27.86
CA GLU A 735 -1.86 -5.08 28.17
C GLU A 735 -1.13 -6.38 28.54
N ARG A 736 -1.78 -7.25 29.32
CA ARG A 736 -1.23 -8.57 29.63
C ARG A 736 -1.16 -9.48 28.42
N CYS A 737 -2.13 -9.40 27.49
CA CYS A 737 -2.12 -10.16 26.24
C CYS A 737 -1.04 -9.67 25.26
N CYS A 738 -0.69 -8.38 25.29
CA CYS A 738 0.36 -7.82 24.43
C CYS A 738 1.77 -8.06 24.99
N LYS A 739 1.90 -8.32 26.30
CA LYS A 739 3.19 -8.39 26.99
C LYS A 739 4.04 -9.55 26.45
N GLY A 740 5.28 -9.24 26.06
CA GLY A 740 6.25 -10.23 25.56
C GLY A 740 6.15 -10.52 24.06
N HIS A 741 5.30 -9.80 23.32
CA HIS A 741 5.14 -9.96 21.88
C HIS A 741 5.65 -8.74 21.10
N GLU A 742 6.38 -8.96 20.01
CA GLU A 742 6.86 -7.91 19.10
C GLU A 742 5.77 -7.48 18.11
N LEU A 743 4.63 -7.01 18.63
CA LEU A 743 3.42 -6.74 17.82
C LEU A 743 3.64 -5.72 16.70
N HIS A 744 4.64 -4.84 16.82
CA HIS A 744 5.01 -3.87 15.78
C HIS A 744 5.52 -4.52 14.48
N MET A 745 5.97 -5.78 14.55
CA MET A 745 6.42 -6.59 13.41
C MET A 745 5.31 -7.46 12.82
N THR A 746 4.08 -7.39 13.36
CA THR A 746 2.95 -8.23 12.97
C THR A 746 1.89 -7.44 12.18
N SER A 747 0.86 -8.13 11.68
CA SER A 747 -0.31 -7.49 11.04
C SER A 747 -1.11 -6.60 12.01
N VAL A 748 -1.02 -6.83 13.33
CA VAL A 748 -1.76 -6.12 14.39
C VAL A 748 -1.09 -4.81 14.81
N ARG A 749 0.04 -4.47 14.20
CA ARG A 749 0.84 -3.30 14.58
C ARG A 749 0.04 -2.00 14.65
N ASN A 750 -0.94 -1.83 13.76
CA ASN A 750 -1.75 -0.60 13.71
C ASN A 750 -2.74 -0.54 14.89
N GLU A 751 -3.46 -1.63 15.16
CA GLU A 751 -4.37 -1.74 16.29
C GLU A 751 -3.62 -1.63 17.62
N ASN A 752 -2.41 -2.20 17.69
CA ASN A 752 -1.53 -2.07 18.86
C ASN A 752 -1.05 -0.63 19.06
N ALA A 753 -0.71 0.09 17.99
CA ALA A 753 -0.34 1.51 18.09
C ALA A 753 -1.51 2.35 18.64
N TYR A 754 -2.74 2.11 18.17
CA TYR A 754 -3.93 2.76 18.73
C TYR A 754 -4.14 2.43 20.20
N PHE A 755 -3.98 1.15 20.56
CA PHE A 755 -4.12 0.70 21.93
C PHE A 755 -3.10 1.38 22.86
N SER A 756 -1.83 1.45 22.47
CA SER A 756 -0.78 2.11 23.25
C SER A 756 -1.10 3.58 23.50
N CYS A 757 -1.45 4.34 22.45
CA CYS A 757 -1.84 5.74 22.58
C CYS A 757 -3.05 5.92 23.53
N ILE A 758 -4.10 5.12 23.34
CA ILE A 758 -5.30 5.19 24.19
C ILE A 758 -4.97 4.80 25.63
N LYS A 759 -4.20 3.73 25.85
CA LYS A 759 -3.74 3.32 27.19
C LYS A 759 -3.06 4.47 27.91
N ASP A 760 -2.13 5.16 27.25
CA ASP A 760 -1.41 6.27 27.84
C ASP A 760 -2.35 7.43 28.21
N ILE A 761 -3.35 7.73 27.37
CA ILE A 761 -4.44 8.67 27.69
C ILE A 761 -5.17 8.24 28.98
N LEU A 762 -5.63 6.98 29.05
CA LEU A 762 -6.37 6.50 30.22
C LEU A 762 -5.54 6.54 31.51
N MET A 763 -4.22 6.31 31.41
CA MET A 763 -3.31 6.30 32.56
C MET A 763 -3.01 7.70 33.08
N GLN A 764 -2.88 8.69 32.20
CA GLN A 764 -2.66 10.08 32.59
C GLN A 764 -3.88 10.72 33.27
N GLU A 765 -5.08 10.38 32.80
CA GLU A 765 -6.33 10.90 33.38
C GLU A 765 -6.58 10.49 34.83
N SER A 766 -5.89 9.46 35.35
CA SER A 766 -5.94 9.11 36.78
C SER A 766 -5.56 10.29 37.71
N LYS A 767 -4.91 11.32 37.16
CA LYS A 767 -4.45 12.52 37.90
C LYS A 767 -5.23 13.79 37.59
N ALA A 768 -5.99 13.86 36.50
CA ALA A 768 -6.74 15.06 36.14
C ALA A 768 -8.12 15.00 36.83
N PRO A 769 -8.49 15.96 37.69
CA PRO A 769 -9.86 16.02 38.18
C PRO A 769 -10.78 16.16 36.97
N ILE A 770 -11.72 15.23 36.79
CA ILE A 770 -12.88 15.44 35.90
C ILE A 770 -13.39 16.83 36.30
N PRO A 771 -13.38 17.82 35.39
CA PRO A 771 -13.72 19.19 35.75
C PRO A 771 -15.04 19.16 36.51
N LYS A 772 -15.05 19.68 37.75
CA LYS A 772 -16.31 19.87 38.50
C LYS A 772 -17.18 20.73 37.60
N ALA A 773 -18.22 20.13 37.02
CA ALA A 773 -18.88 20.57 35.80
C ALA A 773 -18.87 22.10 35.60
N PRO A 774 -17.98 22.63 34.74
CA PRO A 774 -18.16 23.97 34.19
C PRO A 774 -19.51 24.03 33.46
N ALA A 775 -20.08 25.22 33.36
CA ALA A 775 -21.25 25.46 32.52
C ALA A 775 -20.95 25.02 31.07
N SER A 776 -21.73 24.07 30.55
CA SER A 776 -21.83 23.61 29.15
C SER A 776 -20.53 23.61 28.31
N PHE A 777 -19.91 22.44 28.09
CA PHE A 777 -18.85 22.30 27.08
C PHE A 777 -19.42 22.26 25.66
N LYS A 778 -18.88 23.08 24.76
CA LYS A 778 -19.18 23.04 23.31
C LYS A 778 -18.31 22.00 22.60
N PRO A 779 -18.82 21.27 21.59
CA PRO A 779 -17.97 20.37 20.82
C PRO A 779 -17.04 21.13 19.87
N MET A 780 -15.78 20.72 19.81
CA MET A 780 -14.84 21.06 18.75
C MET A 780 -14.36 19.77 18.08
N PHE A 781 -14.61 19.61 16.78
CA PHE A 781 -14.34 18.35 16.09
C PHE A 781 -12.92 18.30 15.53
N ILE A 782 -12.20 17.22 15.78
CA ILE A 782 -10.86 17.00 15.24
C ILE A 782 -10.94 15.90 14.19
N VAL A 783 -10.80 16.24 12.92
CA VAL A 783 -10.92 15.31 11.78
C VAL A 783 -9.53 14.97 11.26
N GLY A 784 -9.17 13.69 11.20
CA GLY A 784 -7.81 13.36 10.83
C GLY A 784 -7.49 11.87 10.82
N ASP A 785 -6.20 11.59 10.69
CA ASP A 785 -5.64 10.25 10.82
C ASP A 785 -5.53 9.81 12.30
N SER A 786 -4.62 8.89 12.61
CA SER A 786 -4.41 8.35 13.95
C SER A 786 -4.08 9.38 15.02
N HIS A 787 -3.47 10.51 14.66
CA HIS A 787 -3.02 11.52 15.61
C HIS A 787 -4.17 12.28 16.28
N VAL A 788 -5.40 12.18 15.77
CA VAL A 788 -6.57 12.74 16.48
C VAL A 788 -6.83 12.06 17.82
N LEU A 789 -6.31 10.84 18.03
CA LEU A 789 -6.43 10.13 19.30
C LEU A 789 -5.76 10.90 20.44
N SER A 790 -4.62 11.57 20.18
CA SER A 790 -3.93 12.38 21.17
C SER A 790 -4.77 13.57 21.65
N PHE A 791 -5.79 14.01 20.89
CA PHE A 791 -6.71 15.08 21.25
C PHE A 791 -8.01 14.57 21.88
N ALA A 792 -8.24 13.26 21.83
CA ALA A 792 -9.54 12.68 22.11
C ALA A 792 -10.03 13.01 23.52
N TRP A 793 -11.21 13.63 23.60
CA TRP A 793 -11.93 13.91 24.85
C TRP A 793 -11.23 14.86 25.81
N GLN A 794 -10.17 15.51 25.35
CA GLN A 794 -9.54 16.57 26.11
C GLN A 794 -10.40 17.83 26.09
N PHE A 795 -10.18 18.68 27.09
CA PHE A 795 -10.85 19.97 27.22
C PHE A 795 -9.90 21.06 26.77
N LEU A 796 -10.47 22.10 26.18
CA LEU A 796 -9.78 23.30 25.77
C LEU A 796 -10.55 24.48 26.36
N GLU A 797 -9.91 25.24 27.23
CA GLU A 797 -10.47 26.50 27.73
C GLU A 797 -10.00 27.64 26.84
N PHE A 798 -10.96 28.39 26.31
CA PHE A 798 -10.67 29.42 25.34
C PHE A 798 -11.70 30.55 25.45
N ASP A 799 -11.26 31.75 25.83
CA ASP A 799 -12.07 32.98 25.84
C ASP A 799 -13.38 32.89 26.66
N ASP A 800 -13.30 32.29 27.86
CA ASP A 800 -14.41 31.94 28.77
C ASP A 800 -15.36 30.86 28.22
N GLU A 801 -15.07 30.31 27.04
CA GLU A 801 -15.76 29.14 26.51
C GLU A 801 -14.95 27.88 26.80
N HIS A 802 -15.66 26.80 27.11
CA HIS A 802 -15.04 25.50 27.30
C HIS A 802 -15.41 24.59 26.13
N PHE A 803 -14.40 24.11 25.42
CA PHE A 803 -14.57 23.17 24.34
C PHE A 803 -14.18 21.76 24.78
N MET A 804 -14.89 20.78 24.25
CA MET A 804 -14.51 19.38 24.32
C MET A 804 -14.07 18.92 22.93
N LEU A 805 -12.85 18.40 22.85
CA LEU A 805 -12.29 17.92 21.59
C LEU A 805 -12.89 16.55 21.25
N VAL A 806 -13.61 16.50 20.13
CA VAL A 806 -14.30 15.31 19.61
C VAL A 806 -13.49 14.71 18.47
N PRO A 807 -12.78 13.59 18.67
CA PRO A 807 -12.01 12.93 17.62
C PRO A 807 -12.93 12.31 16.58
N LEU A 808 -12.66 12.58 15.31
CA LEU A 808 -13.23 11.94 14.13
C LEU A 808 -12.09 11.23 13.38
N LEU A 809 -11.71 10.06 13.90
CA LEU A 809 -10.65 9.22 13.34
C LEU A 809 -11.04 8.67 11.96
N ILE A 810 -10.13 8.84 10.99
CA ILE A 810 -10.18 8.23 9.67
C ILE A 810 -8.93 7.35 9.52
N THR A 811 -9.09 6.06 9.79
CA THR A 811 -8.00 5.08 9.77
C THR A 811 -7.31 5.04 8.40
N GLY A 812 -6.00 5.33 8.38
CA GLY A 812 -5.17 5.32 7.18
C GLY A 812 -5.39 6.51 6.24
N ALA A 813 -5.98 7.60 6.73
CA ALA A 813 -6.15 8.81 5.93
C ALA A 813 -4.80 9.35 5.46
N LYS A 814 -4.70 9.54 4.15
CA LYS A 814 -3.65 10.30 3.48
C LYS A 814 -4.33 11.41 2.72
N ILE A 815 -3.77 12.62 2.72
CA ILE A 815 -4.26 13.73 1.89
C ILE A 815 -4.34 13.27 0.43
N TRP A 816 -3.35 12.51 -0.04
CA TRP A 816 -3.34 11.95 -1.39
C TRP A 816 -4.59 11.10 -1.71
N HIS A 817 -5.16 10.39 -0.73
CA HIS A 817 -6.35 9.57 -0.95
C HIS A 817 -7.65 10.38 -1.00
N LEU A 818 -7.61 11.68 -0.67
CA LEU A 818 -8.79 12.55 -0.59
C LEU A 818 -8.96 13.47 -1.81
N ARG A 819 -8.10 13.34 -2.82
CA ARG A 819 -8.28 13.99 -4.14
C ARG A 819 -9.57 13.53 -4.83
N GLU A 820 -10.09 14.37 -5.72
CA GLU A 820 -11.42 14.22 -6.32
C GLU A 820 -11.61 12.91 -7.12
N ASP A 821 -10.58 12.42 -7.81
CA ASP A 821 -10.61 11.20 -8.62
C ASP A 821 -10.43 9.91 -7.79
N SER A 822 -10.11 10.03 -6.51
CA SER A 822 -9.87 8.89 -5.64
C SER A 822 -11.16 8.08 -5.44
N ARG A 823 -11.01 6.76 -5.39
CA ARG A 823 -12.08 5.82 -5.01
C ARG A 823 -11.74 5.04 -3.76
N PHE A 824 -10.67 5.44 -3.06
CA PHE A 824 -10.20 4.71 -1.90
C PHE A 824 -11.14 4.90 -0.71
N TYR A 825 -11.35 3.86 0.10
CA TYR A 825 -12.33 3.90 1.20
C TYR A 825 -12.12 5.03 2.21
N THR A 826 -10.91 5.56 2.34
CA THR A 826 -10.64 6.68 3.26
C THR A 826 -11.36 7.95 2.82
N MET A 827 -11.57 8.14 1.51
CA MET A 827 -12.38 9.25 0.99
C MET A 827 -13.84 9.12 1.39
N PHE A 828 -14.41 7.91 1.28
CA PHE A 828 -15.76 7.62 1.77
C PHE A 828 -15.86 7.92 3.27
N SER A 829 -14.95 7.37 4.07
CA SER A 829 -14.94 7.55 5.53
C SER A 829 -14.78 9.03 5.92
N PHE A 830 -13.92 9.78 5.23
CA PHE A 830 -13.76 11.22 5.44
C PHE A 830 -15.09 11.96 5.26
N TRP A 831 -15.73 11.83 4.10
CA TRP A 831 -16.99 12.53 3.83
C TRP A 831 -18.14 12.06 4.73
N ASP A 832 -18.18 10.77 5.04
CA ASP A 832 -19.14 10.20 5.99
C ASP A 832 -18.97 10.85 7.36
N LYS A 833 -17.74 10.95 7.91
CA LYS A 833 -17.47 11.63 9.19
C LYS A 833 -17.77 13.14 9.15
N LEU A 834 -17.51 13.84 8.05
CA LEU A 834 -17.86 15.27 7.95
C LEU A 834 -19.39 15.50 8.03
N SER A 835 -20.20 14.56 7.55
CA SER A 835 -21.67 14.73 7.49
C SER A 835 -22.38 14.76 8.85
N ILE A 836 -21.73 14.32 9.94
CA ILE A 836 -22.28 14.41 11.32
C ILE A 836 -21.87 15.68 12.05
N ILE A 837 -20.95 16.47 11.52
CA ILE A 837 -20.51 17.68 12.19
C ILE A 837 -21.70 18.65 12.25
N PRO A 838 -22.17 19.08 13.44
CA PRO A 838 -23.23 20.06 13.56
C PRO A 838 -22.83 21.39 12.93
N ILE A 839 -23.82 22.12 12.42
CA ILE A 839 -23.63 23.46 11.86
C ILE A 839 -22.98 24.35 12.93
N GLU A 840 -22.11 25.27 12.51
CA GLU A 840 -21.38 26.23 13.36
C GLU A 840 -20.38 25.64 14.36
N SER A 841 -20.29 24.31 14.49
CA SER A 841 -19.26 23.67 15.33
C SER A 841 -17.86 23.92 14.74
N PRO A 842 -16.86 24.31 15.57
CA PRO A 842 -15.47 24.38 15.14
C PRO A 842 -14.93 23.03 14.70
N VAL A 843 -14.09 23.02 13.66
CA VAL A 843 -13.46 21.84 13.09
C VAL A 843 -11.98 22.09 12.87
N ILE A 844 -11.13 21.20 13.39
CA ILE A 844 -9.69 21.17 13.16
C ILE A 844 -9.37 19.97 12.27
N PHE A 845 -8.67 20.20 11.16
CA PHE A 845 -8.15 19.14 10.29
C PHE A 845 -6.71 18.81 10.66
N LEU A 846 -6.44 17.52 10.87
CA LEU A 846 -5.16 17.00 11.29
C LEU A 846 -4.77 15.84 10.36
N LEU A 847 -4.09 16.17 9.27
CA LEU A 847 -3.76 15.27 8.17
C LEU A 847 -2.33 15.52 7.69
N GLY A 848 -1.74 14.52 7.03
CA GLY A 848 -0.48 14.66 6.29
C GLY A 848 0.71 13.88 6.84
N GLU A 849 0.68 13.43 8.10
CA GLU A 849 1.82 12.70 8.68
C GLU A 849 2.09 11.41 7.90
N ILE A 850 1.03 10.67 7.57
CA ILE A 850 1.17 9.42 6.79
C ILE A 850 1.66 9.71 5.36
N ASP A 851 1.29 10.85 4.76
CA ASP A 851 1.82 11.28 3.45
C ASP A 851 3.34 11.51 3.53
N CYS A 852 3.83 12.17 4.58
CA CYS A 852 5.26 12.38 4.82
C CYS A 852 6.01 11.06 5.08
N ARG A 853 5.46 10.17 5.92
CA ARG A 853 6.11 8.90 6.29
C ARG A 853 6.23 7.91 5.13
N ASP A 854 5.19 7.79 4.31
CA ASP A 854 5.07 6.71 3.32
C ASP A 854 4.83 7.23 1.89
N GLY A 855 3.96 8.22 1.73
CA GLY A 855 3.52 8.69 0.41
C GLY A 855 4.63 9.38 -0.39
N ILE A 856 5.19 10.45 0.16
CA ILE A 856 6.14 11.34 -0.50
C ILE A 856 7.43 10.59 -0.84
N LEU A 857 8.03 9.89 0.13
CA LEU A 857 9.26 9.11 -0.08
C LEU A 857 9.12 8.11 -1.23
N ARG A 858 8.06 7.30 -1.20
CA ARG A 858 7.82 6.28 -2.24
C ARG A 858 7.52 6.89 -3.59
N SER A 859 6.84 8.04 -3.63
CA SER A 859 6.51 8.71 -4.88
C SER A 859 7.77 9.21 -5.61
N VAL A 860 8.74 9.76 -4.88
CA VAL A 860 10.03 10.21 -5.43
C VAL A 860 10.92 9.02 -5.81
N GLN A 861 11.00 7.98 -4.98
CA GLN A 861 11.75 6.75 -5.30
C GLN A 861 11.24 6.08 -6.58
N LYS A 862 9.91 6.05 -6.73
CA LYS A 862 9.23 5.57 -7.94
C LYS A 862 9.33 6.55 -9.12
N GLY A 863 9.96 7.71 -8.95
CA GLY A 863 10.14 8.71 -10.01
C GLY A 863 8.83 9.35 -10.48
N LYS A 864 7.77 9.30 -9.68
CA LYS A 864 6.51 10.03 -9.93
C LYS A 864 6.69 11.54 -9.78
N HIS A 865 7.62 11.92 -8.92
CA HIS A 865 8.02 13.31 -8.68
C HIS A 865 9.52 13.43 -8.81
N ASP A 866 9.96 14.56 -9.37
CA ASP A 866 11.36 14.84 -9.62
C ASP A 866 12.13 15.21 -8.34
N SER A 867 11.43 15.64 -7.29
CA SER A 867 12.02 16.01 -6.00
C SER A 867 11.03 15.84 -4.86
N PHE A 868 11.52 15.91 -3.61
CA PHE A 868 10.64 15.96 -2.44
C PHE A 868 9.79 17.23 -2.42
N ASP A 869 10.32 18.37 -2.84
CA ASP A 869 9.58 19.64 -2.92
C ASP A 869 8.41 19.55 -3.92
N ASP A 870 8.62 18.94 -5.09
CA ASP A 870 7.57 18.72 -6.08
C ASP A 870 6.45 17.80 -5.55
N ALA A 871 6.83 16.68 -4.91
CA ALA A 871 5.87 15.78 -4.27
C ALA A 871 5.09 16.47 -3.15
N LEU A 872 5.77 17.23 -2.29
CA LEU A 872 5.16 17.99 -1.20
C LEU A 872 4.18 19.05 -1.71
N ARG A 873 4.59 19.87 -2.69
CA ARG A 873 3.72 20.88 -3.32
C ARG A 873 2.48 20.23 -3.93
N THR A 874 2.65 19.08 -4.59
CA THR A 874 1.53 18.33 -5.16
C THR A 874 0.54 17.91 -4.08
N VAL A 875 1.02 17.35 -2.95
CA VAL A 875 0.15 16.96 -1.84
C VAL A 875 -0.51 18.18 -1.17
N VAL A 876 0.21 19.30 -1.01
CA VAL A 876 -0.34 20.55 -0.47
C VAL A 876 -1.43 21.11 -1.39
N ASN A 877 -1.24 21.10 -2.71
CA ASN A 877 -2.28 21.48 -3.69
C ASN A 877 -3.57 20.66 -3.49
N VAL A 878 -3.43 19.33 -3.39
CA VAL A 878 -4.56 18.43 -3.13
C VAL A 878 -5.24 18.79 -1.80
N TYR A 879 -4.47 19.15 -0.77
CA TYR A 879 -5.03 19.54 0.51
C TYR A 879 -5.84 20.84 0.41
N LEU A 880 -5.31 21.86 -0.28
CA LEU A 880 -5.99 23.15 -0.45
C LEU A 880 -7.28 22.99 -1.26
N ASP A 881 -7.26 22.18 -2.33
CA ASP A 881 -8.46 21.86 -3.11
C ASP A 881 -9.51 21.11 -2.27
N LEU A 882 -9.06 20.16 -1.44
CA LEU A 882 -9.93 19.48 -0.49
C LEU A 882 -10.58 20.48 0.48
N LEU A 883 -9.83 21.43 1.03
CA LEU A 883 -10.35 22.44 1.97
C LEU A 883 -11.42 23.35 1.32
N VAL A 884 -11.26 23.67 0.03
CA VAL A 884 -12.31 24.37 -0.74
C VAL A 884 -13.58 23.52 -0.84
N GLN A 885 -13.47 22.22 -1.06
CA GLN A 885 -14.62 21.30 -1.10
C GLN A 885 -15.28 21.16 0.27
N VAL A 886 -14.48 21.05 1.34
CA VAL A 886 -14.96 21.01 2.73
C VAL A 886 -15.76 22.27 3.05
N ARG A 887 -15.26 23.46 2.69
CA ARG A 887 -15.98 24.73 2.90
C ARG A 887 -17.35 24.74 2.22
N LYS A 888 -17.51 24.12 1.05
CA LYS A 888 -18.82 23.99 0.39
C LYS A 888 -19.79 23.11 1.20
N LYS A 889 -19.28 22.08 1.89
CA LYS A 889 -20.08 21.15 2.71
C LYS A 889 -20.36 21.69 4.12
N LEU A 890 -19.47 22.52 4.64
CA LEU A 890 -19.53 23.12 5.98
C LEU A 890 -19.47 24.65 5.89
N PRO A 891 -20.47 25.30 5.25
CA PRO A 891 -20.39 26.73 4.90
C PRO A 891 -20.30 27.64 6.13
N SER A 892 -20.99 27.28 7.22
CA SER A 892 -21.07 28.09 8.46
C SER A 892 -20.06 27.67 9.53
N ASN A 893 -19.38 26.53 9.37
CA ASN A 893 -18.46 26.03 10.39
C ASN A 893 -17.15 26.80 10.38
N LYS A 894 -16.54 26.92 11.56
CA LYS A 894 -15.19 27.47 11.71
C LYS A 894 -14.21 26.35 11.40
N LEU A 895 -13.35 26.57 10.41
CA LEU A 895 -12.45 25.53 9.90
C LEU A 895 -11.01 25.94 10.18
N PHE A 896 -10.26 25.03 10.76
CA PHE A 896 -8.86 25.19 11.12
C PHE A 896 -8.04 24.05 10.53
N VAL A 897 -6.79 24.33 10.18
CA VAL A 897 -5.80 23.32 9.79
C VAL A 897 -4.75 23.29 10.87
N HIS A 898 -4.54 22.12 11.47
CA HIS A 898 -3.40 21.86 12.34
C HIS A 898 -2.15 21.61 11.47
N PRO A 899 -0.96 22.09 11.87
CA PRO A 899 0.28 21.70 11.20
C PRO A 899 0.44 20.18 11.17
N VAL A 900 1.13 19.65 10.17
CA VAL A 900 1.41 18.22 10.09
C VAL A 900 2.18 17.78 11.35
N PRO A 901 1.68 16.75 12.08
CA PRO A 901 2.35 16.22 13.26
C PRO A 901 3.81 15.82 13.00
N ILE A 902 4.71 16.27 13.85
CA ILE A 902 6.15 15.94 13.80
C ILE A 902 6.43 14.82 14.82
N ALA A 903 5.89 13.62 14.56
CA ALA A 903 5.98 12.50 15.51
C ALA A 903 7.28 11.70 15.35
N LEU A 904 7.61 11.29 14.12
CA LEU A 904 8.73 10.39 13.84
C LEU A 904 10.02 11.15 13.48
N PRO A 905 11.14 10.89 14.17
CA PRO A 905 12.45 11.47 13.86
C PRO A 905 12.83 11.37 12.38
N GLU A 906 12.61 10.21 11.77
CA GLU A 906 13.00 9.90 10.40
C GLU A 906 12.23 10.70 9.35
N THR A 907 11.11 11.31 9.73
CA THR A 907 10.21 12.03 8.81
C THR A 907 10.14 13.53 9.09
N ARG A 908 10.88 14.02 10.08
CA ARG A 908 10.85 15.44 10.50
C ARG A 908 11.15 16.40 9.36
N PHE A 909 12.15 16.08 8.54
CA PHE A 909 12.51 16.92 7.41
C PHE A 909 11.37 17.10 6.39
N LEU A 910 10.49 16.10 6.21
CA LEU A 910 9.33 16.20 5.32
C LEU A 910 8.15 16.90 5.99
N THR A 911 7.88 16.59 7.25
CA THR A 911 6.75 17.21 7.99
C THR A 911 7.00 18.70 8.21
N MET A 912 8.23 19.10 8.55
CA MET A 912 8.64 20.49 8.67
C MET A 912 8.57 21.21 7.31
N ALA A 913 9.11 20.62 6.24
CA ALA A 913 9.00 21.20 4.90
C ALA A 913 7.54 21.36 4.44
N MET A 914 6.66 20.41 4.77
CA MET A 914 5.23 20.52 4.48
C MET A 914 4.57 21.67 5.26
N ASN A 915 4.92 21.84 6.53
CA ASN A 915 4.43 22.93 7.37
C ASN A 915 4.89 24.29 6.83
N THR A 916 6.17 24.42 6.44
CA THR A 916 6.67 25.63 5.77
C THR A 916 5.89 25.94 4.50
N LEU A 917 5.55 24.92 3.69
CA LEU A 917 4.74 25.11 2.47
C LEU A 917 3.30 25.58 2.78
N LEU A 918 2.68 25.08 3.85
CA LEU A 918 1.36 25.53 4.30
C LEU A 918 1.37 26.99 4.77
N GLU A 919 2.52 27.47 5.26
CA GLU A 919 2.69 28.86 5.70
C GLU A 919 3.01 29.85 4.57
N THR A 920 3.31 29.39 3.35
CA THR A 920 3.56 30.30 2.21
C THR A 920 2.35 31.17 1.86
N ASP A 921 2.60 32.37 1.33
CA ASP A 921 1.55 33.33 0.94
C ASP A 921 0.48 32.73 0.01
N TRP A 922 0.89 31.87 -0.92
CA TRP A 922 -0.03 31.21 -1.84
C TRP A 922 -0.97 30.21 -1.13
N SER A 923 -0.43 29.41 -0.19
CA SER A 923 -1.23 28.51 0.64
C SER A 923 -2.19 29.29 1.53
N GLN A 924 -1.69 30.35 2.18
CA GLN A 924 -2.50 31.22 3.03
C GLN A 924 -3.62 31.91 2.25
N LEU A 925 -3.34 32.45 1.06
CA LEU A 925 -4.36 33.06 0.19
C LEU A 925 -5.43 32.04 -0.23
N SER A 926 -5.03 30.80 -0.50
CA SER A 926 -5.96 29.72 -0.86
C SER A 926 -6.84 29.31 0.32
N MET A 927 -6.26 29.19 1.52
CA MET A 927 -7.00 28.94 2.75
C MET A 927 -7.93 30.10 3.11
N GLU A 928 -7.49 31.35 2.94
CA GLU A 928 -8.31 32.55 3.16
C GLU A 928 -9.54 32.57 2.23
N LYS A 929 -9.36 32.24 0.94
CA LYS A 929 -10.48 32.05 0.00
C LYS A 929 -11.44 30.95 0.45
N ALA A 930 -10.92 29.87 1.03
CA ALA A 930 -11.71 28.80 1.64
C ALA A 930 -12.23 29.15 3.05
N ARG A 931 -11.92 30.34 3.58
CA ARG A 931 -12.20 30.77 4.97
C ARG A 931 -11.68 29.77 6.00
N VAL A 932 -10.51 29.20 5.78
CA VAL A 932 -9.83 28.26 6.66
C VAL A 932 -8.64 28.98 7.30
N LYS A 933 -8.40 28.75 8.59
CA LYS A 933 -7.25 29.31 9.30
C LYS A 933 -6.21 28.22 9.58
N LEU A 934 -4.95 28.48 9.26
CA LEU A 934 -3.84 27.64 9.71
C LEU A 934 -3.54 27.95 11.18
N LEU A 935 -3.46 26.92 12.02
CA LEU A 935 -3.07 27.06 13.41
C LEU A 935 -1.54 27.18 13.49
N ARG A 936 -1.03 28.19 14.23
CA ARG A 936 0.41 28.38 14.47
C ARG A 936 0.80 27.83 15.83
N VAL A 937 1.68 26.83 15.83
CA VAL A 937 2.16 26.14 17.03
C VAL A 937 3.51 26.74 17.41
N GLU A 938 3.74 26.98 18.69
CA GLU A 938 5.07 27.30 19.21
C GLU A 938 6.05 26.15 18.94
N SER A 939 7.36 26.43 19.05
CA SER A 939 8.37 25.39 18.83
C SER A 939 8.19 24.24 19.82
N ILE A 940 8.05 23.02 19.29
CA ILE A 940 7.89 21.78 20.06
C ILE A 940 9.23 21.12 20.41
N PHE A 941 10.35 21.78 20.12
CA PHE A 941 11.70 21.24 20.24
C PHE A 941 12.46 21.87 21.42
N VAL A 942 13.36 21.11 22.04
CA VAL A 942 14.23 21.55 23.14
C VAL A 942 15.23 22.61 22.69
N LYS A 943 15.74 22.47 21.46
CA LYS A 943 16.64 23.43 20.82
C LYS A 943 15.90 24.16 19.72
N ASP A 944 16.32 25.39 19.47
CA ASP A 944 15.79 26.17 18.36
C ASP A 944 15.95 25.39 17.04
N VAL A 945 14.87 25.39 16.28
CA VAL A 945 14.88 24.88 14.91
C VAL A 945 15.80 25.78 14.10
N PRO A 946 16.69 25.23 13.24
CA PRO A 946 17.48 26.05 12.32
C PRO A 946 16.57 27.02 11.56
N GLU A 947 16.98 28.28 11.37
CA GLU A 947 16.15 29.31 10.72
C GLU A 947 15.62 28.89 9.33
N HIS A 948 16.37 28.02 8.65
CA HIS A 948 16.04 27.47 7.35
C HIS A 948 16.01 25.93 7.41
N PRO A 949 14.96 25.32 7.99
CA PRO A 949 14.86 23.88 8.09
C PRO A 949 14.84 23.21 6.70
N GLU A 950 14.27 23.86 5.68
CA GLU A 950 14.27 23.37 4.30
C GLU A 950 15.67 23.25 3.67
N ASN A 951 16.65 24.00 4.19
CA ASN A 951 18.05 23.97 3.74
C ASN A 951 18.95 23.14 4.67
N THR A 952 18.38 22.60 5.75
CA THR A 952 19.10 21.77 6.71
C THR A 952 19.05 20.31 6.25
N ASP A 953 20.16 19.58 6.40
CA ASP A 953 20.19 18.17 6.01
C ASP A 953 19.21 17.34 6.87
N ALA A 954 18.65 16.29 6.26
CA ALA A 954 17.64 15.46 6.90
C ALA A 954 18.13 14.78 8.19
N LEU A 955 19.43 14.47 8.30
CA LEU A 955 19.99 13.82 9.48
C LEU A 955 20.05 14.78 10.67
N THR A 956 20.40 16.04 10.43
CA THR A 956 20.36 17.09 11.46
C THR A 956 18.93 17.32 11.96
N LEU A 957 17.94 17.42 11.06
CA LEU A 957 16.54 17.56 11.46
C LEU A 957 16.01 16.33 12.19
N ALA A 958 16.43 15.13 11.80
CA ALA A 958 16.07 13.90 12.49
C ALA A 958 16.62 13.85 13.92
N LYS A 959 17.74 14.52 14.22
CA LYS A 959 18.34 14.59 15.56
C LYS A 959 17.70 15.64 16.48
N LEU A 960 16.74 16.44 16.00
CA LEU A 960 16.05 17.40 16.86
C LEU A 960 15.31 16.67 18.00
N GLU A 961 15.43 17.16 19.22
CA GLU A 961 14.74 16.54 20.35
C GLU A 961 13.44 17.26 20.64
N LEU A 962 12.32 16.52 20.66
CA LEU A 962 11.06 17.04 21.17
C LEU A 962 11.21 17.38 22.65
N LEU A 963 10.45 18.40 23.09
CA LEU A 963 10.28 18.73 24.51
C LEU A 963 9.95 17.44 25.30
N PRO A 964 10.53 17.22 26.49
CA PRO A 964 10.37 15.97 27.23
C PRO A 964 8.92 15.55 27.45
N GLU A 965 8.04 16.51 27.73
CA GLU A 965 6.59 16.32 27.93
C GLU A 965 5.83 15.96 26.64
N LEU A 966 6.43 16.22 25.48
CA LEU A 966 5.87 15.89 24.17
C LEU A 966 6.31 14.51 23.65
N ARG A 967 7.17 13.80 24.39
CA ARG A 967 7.54 12.41 24.07
C ARG A 967 6.41 11.46 24.48
N LEU A 968 6.03 10.55 23.57
CA LEU A 968 5.02 9.51 23.83
C LEU A 968 5.55 8.12 23.42
N ASP A 969 4.95 7.48 22.42
CA ASP A 969 5.21 6.12 21.96
C ASP A 969 6.07 6.07 20.68
N GLY A 970 6.56 7.23 20.23
CA GLY A 970 7.32 7.40 18.99
C GLY A 970 6.47 7.37 17.72
N ILE A 971 5.15 7.15 17.80
CA ILE A 971 4.25 7.06 16.63
C ILE A 971 3.18 8.16 16.67
N HIS A 972 2.64 8.48 17.84
CA HIS A 972 1.60 9.49 18.07
C HIS A 972 2.15 10.70 18.82
N MET A 973 1.47 11.83 18.68
CA MET A 973 1.76 13.01 19.50
C MET A 973 1.43 12.76 20.98
N SER A 974 2.19 13.38 21.87
CA SER A 974 1.85 13.37 23.30
C SER A 974 0.49 13.99 23.55
N THR A 975 -0.23 13.41 24.48
CA THR A 975 -1.50 13.92 25.02
C THR A 975 -1.31 15.25 25.75
N VAL A 976 -0.12 15.52 26.29
CA VAL A 976 0.21 16.80 26.92
C VAL A 976 0.17 17.95 25.92
N TYR A 977 0.31 17.65 24.62
CA TYR A 977 0.34 18.62 23.53
C TYR A 977 -0.86 19.58 23.52
N VAL A 978 -2.07 19.09 23.84
CA VAL A 978 -3.26 19.93 23.89
C VAL A 978 -3.10 21.05 24.90
N LYS A 979 -2.64 20.72 26.12
CA LYS A 979 -2.47 21.70 27.20
C LYS A 979 -1.27 22.61 26.97
N SER A 980 -0.16 22.07 26.52
CA SER A 980 1.07 22.85 26.40
C SER A 980 1.10 23.75 25.16
N HIS A 981 0.51 23.33 24.05
CA HIS A 981 0.66 24.02 22.77
C HIS A 981 -0.67 24.48 22.16
N LEU A 982 -1.74 23.67 22.21
CA LEU A 982 -3.03 24.04 21.62
C LEU A 982 -3.72 25.18 22.40
N GLU A 983 -3.69 25.14 23.74
CA GLU A 983 -4.21 26.22 24.60
C GLU A 983 -3.45 27.55 24.44
N ALA A 984 -2.15 27.48 24.12
CA ALA A 984 -1.32 28.66 23.93
C ALA A 984 -1.65 29.44 22.63
N MET A 985 -2.25 28.79 21.64
CA MET A 985 -2.32 29.28 20.25
C MET A 985 -3.05 30.62 20.08
N GLU A 986 -2.36 31.58 19.49
CA GLU A 986 -2.88 32.91 19.19
C GLU A 986 -3.96 32.91 18.09
N ALA A 987 -3.91 31.97 17.14
CA ALA A 987 -4.89 31.87 16.06
C ALA A 987 -6.32 31.61 16.59
N LEU A 988 -6.43 30.91 17.72
CA LEU A 988 -7.68 30.78 18.45
C LEU A 988 -8.06 32.14 19.06
N LYS A 989 -7.12 32.85 19.72
CA LYS A 989 -7.33 34.19 20.35
C LYS A 989 -7.85 35.25 19.37
N ILE A 990 -7.34 35.29 18.14
CA ILE A 990 -7.74 36.27 17.11
C ILE A 990 -9.19 36.09 16.63
N TRP A 991 -9.81 34.93 16.86
CA TRP A 991 -11.17 34.63 16.42
C TRP A 991 -12.23 35.60 16.96
N LYS A 992 -12.15 36.04 18.23
CA LYS A 992 -13.11 36.97 18.82
C LYS A 992 -13.09 38.36 18.18
N LEU A 993 -11.94 38.81 17.70
CA LEU A 993 -11.78 40.18 17.17
C LEU A 993 -12.57 40.39 15.87
N HIS A 994 -12.67 39.37 15.01
CA HIS A 994 -13.32 39.48 13.70
C HIS A 994 -14.83 39.20 13.70
N GLU A 995 -15.42 38.63 14.76
CA GLU A 995 -16.89 38.48 14.84
C GLU A 995 -17.61 39.82 15.09
N SER A 996 -16.87 40.87 15.48
CA SER A 996 -17.40 42.22 15.63
C SER A 996 -17.67 42.94 14.30
N GLU A 997 -17.17 42.43 13.17
CA GLU A 997 -17.48 42.96 11.85
C GLU A 997 -18.72 42.25 11.26
N PRO A 998 -19.84 42.95 11.02
CA PRO A 998 -21.02 42.33 10.44
C PRO A 998 -20.67 41.71 9.09
N PRO A 999 -21.20 40.52 8.76
CA PRO A 999 -20.89 39.85 7.50
C PRO A 999 -21.21 40.81 6.37
N LEU A 1000 -20.17 41.23 5.64
CA LEU A 1000 -20.29 42.03 4.44
C LEU A 1000 -21.27 41.32 3.51
N ARG A 1001 -22.50 41.84 3.43
CA ARG A 1001 -23.49 41.44 2.43
C ARG A 1001 -22.87 41.81 1.09
N TYR A 1002 -22.20 40.84 0.47
CA TYR A 1002 -21.75 40.91 -0.90
C TYR A 1002 -23.00 40.97 -1.79
N THR A 1003 -23.55 42.16 -1.98
CA THR A 1003 -24.42 42.43 -3.11
C THR A 1003 -23.55 42.27 -4.36
N GLN A 1004 -23.72 41.16 -5.08
CA GLN A 1004 -23.16 40.99 -6.41
C GLN A 1004 -23.74 42.07 -7.33
N ALA A 1005 -23.05 43.22 -7.38
CA ALA A 1005 -23.22 44.17 -8.46
C ALA A 1005 -22.62 43.51 -9.72
N ARG A 1006 -23.50 43.04 -10.60
CA ARG A 1006 -23.14 42.68 -11.98
C ARG A 1006 -22.59 43.95 -12.67
N THR A 1007 -21.28 44.02 -12.85
CA THR A 1007 -20.68 44.91 -13.84
C THR A 1007 -20.79 44.27 -15.22
N PRO A 1008 -21.24 45.00 -16.25
CA PRO A 1008 -21.23 44.50 -17.63
C PRO A 1008 -19.80 44.59 -18.20
N MET A 1009 -19.31 43.50 -18.76
CA MET A 1009 -18.10 43.51 -19.58
C MET A 1009 -18.36 44.30 -20.86
N GLY A 1010 -17.76 45.48 -20.98
CA GLY A 1010 -17.60 46.24 -22.22
C GLY A 1010 -16.12 46.38 -22.58
N ARG A 1011 -15.76 46.06 -23.83
CA ARG A 1011 -14.43 46.31 -24.42
C ARG A 1011 -14.24 47.81 -24.72
N SER A 1012 -12.95 48.19 -24.79
CA SER A 1012 -12.29 49.33 -25.47
C SER A 1012 -12.11 50.69 -24.77
N SER A 1013 -10.81 51.02 -24.59
CA SER A 1013 -10.09 52.30 -24.86
C SER A 1013 -10.41 53.63 -24.15
N LEU A 1014 -9.37 54.12 -23.46
CA LEU A 1014 -8.82 55.50 -23.41
C LEU A 1014 -9.66 56.72 -22.91
N ARG A 1015 -9.04 57.40 -21.92
CA ARG A 1015 -9.05 58.83 -21.53
C ARG A 1015 -10.16 59.40 -20.62
N LYS A 1016 -9.68 59.77 -19.41
CA LYS A 1016 -9.80 61.04 -18.64
C LYS A 1016 -11.17 61.70 -18.37
N THR A 1017 -11.18 62.30 -17.18
CA THR A 1017 -11.96 63.45 -16.63
C THR A 1017 -13.30 63.22 -15.91
N GLN A 1018 -13.21 63.34 -14.57
CA GLN A 1018 -13.89 64.32 -13.69
C GLN A 1018 -15.43 64.37 -13.52
N THR A 1019 -15.81 64.11 -12.26
CA THR A 1019 -16.76 64.82 -11.36
C THR A 1019 -18.29 64.79 -11.51
N GLU A 1020 -18.91 64.53 -10.35
CA GLU A 1020 -20.10 65.16 -9.72
C GLU A 1020 -21.51 64.51 -9.74
N GLN A 1021 -21.97 64.31 -8.49
CA GLN A 1021 -23.29 64.57 -7.90
C GLN A 1021 -24.46 63.54 -7.95
N LEU A 1022 -24.69 63.01 -6.74
CA LEU A 1022 -25.94 62.61 -6.06
C LEU A 1022 -27.26 63.26 -6.56
N GLN A 1023 -28.34 62.47 -6.67
CA GLN A 1023 -29.51 62.60 -5.77
C GLN A 1023 -30.57 61.46 -5.89
N ARG A 1024 -31.21 61.25 -4.73
CA ARG A 1024 -32.24 60.30 -4.26
C ARG A 1024 -33.55 60.21 -5.08
N CYS A 1025 -34.18 59.02 -5.14
CA CYS A 1025 -35.46 58.67 -4.47
C CYS A 1025 -35.98 57.24 -4.84
N ARG A 1026 -36.55 56.53 -3.85
CA ARG A 1026 -37.20 55.19 -3.87
C ARG A 1026 -38.69 55.28 -4.36
N PRO A 1027 -39.57 54.26 -4.20
CA PRO A 1027 -39.59 52.86 -4.70
C PRO A 1027 -40.95 52.51 -5.40
N ALA A 1028 -41.05 51.39 -6.15
CA ALA A 1028 -42.27 50.55 -6.22
C ALA A 1028 -42.09 49.29 -7.07
N ALA A 1029 -42.88 48.26 -6.72
CA ALA A 1029 -43.31 47.10 -7.50
C ALA A 1029 -42.42 45.84 -7.49
N PHE A 1030 -42.66 45.00 -6.48
CA PHE A 1030 -42.35 43.57 -6.48
C PHE A 1030 -43.65 42.79 -6.65
N ALA A 1031 -44.11 42.63 -7.90
CA ALA A 1031 -45.19 41.71 -8.27
C ALA A 1031 -45.23 41.54 -9.80
N TYR A 1032 -44.22 40.92 -10.43
CA TYR A 1032 -44.37 40.46 -11.82
C TYR A 1032 -43.44 39.32 -12.29
N CYS A 1033 -42.69 38.64 -11.42
CA CYS A 1033 -41.66 37.68 -11.89
C CYS A 1033 -41.95 36.19 -11.71
N PHE A 1034 -43.18 35.76 -11.41
CA PHE A 1034 -43.50 34.33 -11.37
C PHE A 1034 -44.01 33.76 -12.71
N GLY A 1035 -44.57 34.61 -13.59
CA GLY A 1035 -45.07 34.18 -14.91
C GLY A 1035 -43.97 33.79 -15.92
N CYS A 1036 -42.81 34.47 -15.88
CA CYS A 1036 -41.75 34.26 -16.89
C CYS A 1036 -40.89 33.00 -16.68
N ALA A 1037 -40.85 32.43 -15.47
CA ALA A 1037 -40.03 31.25 -15.19
C ALA A 1037 -40.66 29.97 -15.71
N CYS A 1038 -41.98 29.79 -15.56
CA CYS A 1038 -42.71 28.64 -16.11
C CYS A 1038 -42.68 28.63 -17.65
N GLN A 1039 -42.78 29.79 -18.29
CA GLN A 1039 -42.79 29.89 -19.75
C GLN A 1039 -41.44 29.49 -20.38
N ARG A 1040 -40.32 29.83 -19.74
CA ARG A 1040 -38.98 29.42 -20.19
C ARG A 1040 -38.67 27.94 -20.00
N VAL A 1041 -39.22 27.31 -18.95
CA VAL A 1041 -39.08 25.86 -18.74
C VAL A 1041 -39.90 25.10 -19.79
N CYS A 1042 -41.11 25.56 -20.12
CA CYS A 1042 -41.92 24.98 -21.19
C CYS A 1042 -41.29 25.16 -22.58
N GLU A 1043 -40.62 26.28 -22.85
CA GLU A 1043 -39.87 26.49 -24.10
C GLU A 1043 -38.62 25.61 -24.19
N LEU A 1044 -37.88 25.41 -23.09
CA LEU A 1044 -36.71 24.52 -23.07
C LEU A 1044 -37.08 23.05 -23.30
N VAL A 1045 -38.23 22.61 -22.79
CA VAL A 1045 -38.76 21.25 -23.01
C VAL A 1045 -39.25 21.08 -24.45
N ARG A 1046 -39.83 22.13 -25.08
CA ARG A 1046 -40.21 22.09 -26.51
C ARG A 1046 -39.02 22.06 -27.46
N VAL A 1047 -37.93 22.77 -27.15
CA VAL A 1047 -36.73 22.84 -28.03
C VAL A 1047 -35.93 21.52 -28.02
N LYS A 1048 -35.98 20.72 -26.96
CA LYS A 1048 -35.32 19.41 -26.91
C LYS A 1048 -36.16 18.23 -27.43
N ALA A 1049 -37.45 18.42 -27.66
CA ALA A 1049 -38.36 17.37 -28.13
C ALA A 1049 -38.31 17.13 -29.66
N SER A 1050 -37.48 17.85 -30.42
CA SER A 1050 -37.31 17.64 -31.87
C SER A 1050 -36.13 16.73 -32.26
N ALA A 1051 -35.55 15.98 -31.31
CA ALA A 1051 -34.46 15.03 -31.58
C ALA A 1051 -34.98 13.58 -31.58
N THR A 1052 -34.74 12.86 -32.66
CA THR A 1052 -35.23 11.50 -32.99
C THR A 1052 -34.60 10.36 -32.17
N SER A 1053 -34.36 10.54 -30.87
CA SER A 1053 -33.77 9.53 -29.99
C SER A 1053 -34.61 9.33 -28.73
N ARG A 1054 -35.19 8.12 -28.58
CA ARG A 1054 -35.99 7.69 -27.42
C ARG A 1054 -35.27 7.85 -26.07
N ASN A 1055 -33.93 7.86 -26.05
CA ASN A 1055 -33.15 7.95 -24.81
C ASN A 1055 -33.12 9.37 -24.23
N VAL A 1056 -33.24 10.41 -25.06
CA VAL A 1056 -33.21 11.82 -24.62
C VAL A 1056 -34.52 12.20 -23.90
N HIS A 1057 -35.63 11.53 -24.24
CA HIS A 1057 -36.94 11.82 -23.66
C HIS A 1057 -37.03 11.37 -22.19
N ASN A 1058 -36.51 10.18 -21.87
CA ASN A 1058 -36.50 9.66 -20.51
C ASN A 1058 -35.59 10.48 -19.57
N GLU A 1059 -34.47 10.97 -20.09
CA GLU A 1059 -33.54 11.81 -19.33
C GLU A 1059 -34.12 13.21 -19.05
N ALA A 1060 -34.85 13.79 -20.01
CA ALA A 1060 -35.56 15.06 -19.82
C ALA A 1060 -36.69 14.96 -18.78
N VAL A 1061 -37.44 13.85 -18.78
CA VAL A 1061 -38.49 13.59 -17.79
C VAL A 1061 -37.88 13.38 -16.39
N ALA A 1062 -36.77 12.64 -16.29
CA ALA A 1062 -36.07 12.46 -15.02
C ALA A 1062 -35.52 13.79 -14.45
N GLN A 1063 -34.97 14.66 -15.30
CA GLN A 1063 -34.51 15.99 -14.89
C GLN A 1063 -35.67 16.90 -14.46
N ALA A 1064 -36.82 16.83 -15.14
CA ALA A 1064 -38.01 17.59 -14.74
C ALA A 1064 -38.56 17.12 -13.37
N LEU A 1065 -38.55 15.82 -13.10
CA LEU A 1065 -38.96 15.26 -11.80
C LEU A 1065 -38.00 15.64 -10.66
N LEU A 1066 -36.69 15.69 -10.94
CA LEU A 1066 -35.67 16.16 -9.99
C LEU A 1066 -35.83 17.65 -9.65
N VAL A 1067 -36.10 18.49 -10.65
CA VAL A 1067 -36.36 19.92 -10.44
C VAL A 1067 -37.65 20.14 -9.66
N ALA A 1068 -38.72 19.39 -9.97
CA ALA A 1068 -39.96 19.44 -9.20
C ALA A 1068 -39.74 19.03 -7.74
N ALA A 1069 -39.04 17.92 -7.49
CA ALA A 1069 -38.72 17.48 -6.13
C ALA A 1069 -37.87 18.50 -5.35
N ALA A 1070 -36.92 19.17 -6.01
CA ALA A 1070 -36.10 20.21 -5.40
C ALA A 1070 -36.90 21.48 -5.07
N VAL A 1071 -37.86 21.86 -5.92
CA VAL A 1071 -38.72 23.02 -5.70
C VAL A 1071 -39.71 22.77 -4.55
N PHE A 1072 -40.34 21.59 -4.51
CA PHE A 1072 -41.28 21.26 -3.42
C PHE A 1072 -40.59 21.01 -2.08
N GLY A 1073 -39.38 20.42 -2.08
CA GLY A 1073 -38.59 20.25 -0.85
C GLY A 1073 -38.10 21.57 -0.24
N HIS A 1074 -38.01 22.65 -1.04
CA HIS A 1074 -37.55 23.96 -0.56
C HIS A 1074 -38.69 24.80 0.05
N GLU A 1075 -39.96 24.49 -0.27
CA GLU A 1075 -41.15 25.17 0.29
C GLU A 1075 -41.54 24.62 1.68
N GLU A 1076 -41.35 23.32 1.92
CA GLU A 1076 -41.59 22.68 3.23
C GLU A 1076 -40.67 23.22 4.35
N ALA A 1077 -39.48 23.71 4.00
CA ALA A 1077 -38.56 24.30 4.96
C ALA A 1077 -39.03 25.67 5.51
N HIS A 1078 -40.05 26.30 4.89
CA HIS A 1078 -40.48 27.65 5.26
C HIS A 1078 -41.95 27.81 5.67
N ASN A 1079 -42.83 26.82 5.48
CA ASN A 1079 -44.22 26.94 5.93
C ASN A 1079 -44.61 25.81 6.90
N ARG A 1080 -44.70 26.14 8.19
CA ARG A 1080 -45.40 25.32 9.17
C ARG A 1080 -46.90 25.48 8.91
N HIS A 1081 -47.58 24.35 8.65
CA HIS A 1081 -49.01 24.16 8.39
C HIS A 1081 -49.42 24.01 6.91
N ALA A 1082 -49.27 22.79 6.36
CA ALA A 1082 -50.35 22.04 5.70
C ALA A 1082 -49.85 20.67 5.14
N PHE A 1083 -50.72 19.66 5.21
CA PHE A 1083 -50.65 18.27 4.69
C PHE A 1083 -49.89 17.19 5.49
N PRO A 1084 -50.47 15.98 5.66
CA PRO A 1084 -49.79 14.86 6.30
C PRO A 1084 -48.88 14.10 5.32
N PRO A 1085 -47.67 13.67 5.73
CA PRO A 1085 -46.61 13.15 4.86
C PRO A 1085 -46.84 11.73 4.30
N VAL A 1086 -47.92 11.05 4.68
CA VAL A 1086 -48.10 9.62 4.39
C VAL A 1086 -48.58 9.38 2.95
N GLU A 1087 -49.38 10.28 2.38
CA GLU A 1087 -50.00 10.08 1.06
C GLU A 1087 -49.01 10.33 -0.09
N LEU A 1088 -48.11 11.32 0.06
CA LEU A 1088 -47.05 11.63 -0.90
C LEU A 1088 -45.97 10.55 -0.96
N GLN A 1089 -45.62 9.93 0.18
CA GLN A 1089 -44.66 8.83 0.22
C GLN A 1089 -45.20 7.56 -0.44
N VAL A 1090 -46.49 7.24 -0.27
CA VAL A 1090 -47.14 6.09 -0.93
C VAL A 1090 -47.20 6.32 -2.45
N LEU A 1091 -47.48 7.55 -2.88
CA LEU A 1091 -47.51 7.94 -4.29
C LEU A 1091 -46.12 7.84 -4.94
N PHE A 1092 -45.08 8.38 -4.29
CA PHE A 1092 -43.69 8.28 -4.77
C PHE A 1092 -43.21 6.83 -4.84
N ARG A 1093 -43.62 6.00 -3.87
CA ARG A 1093 -43.26 4.57 -3.86
C ARG A 1093 -43.89 3.83 -5.04
N HIS A 1094 -45.15 4.09 -5.36
CA HIS A 1094 -45.81 3.46 -6.52
C HIS A 1094 -45.19 3.92 -7.85
N VAL A 1095 -44.98 5.23 -8.03
CA VAL A 1095 -44.36 5.74 -9.26
C VAL A 1095 -42.92 5.22 -9.44
N TRP A 1096 -42.16 5.11 -8.34
CA TRP A 1096 -40.82 4.54 -8.36
C TRP A 1096 -40.82 3.02 -8.65
N GLU A 1097 -41.75 2.27 -8.08
CA GLU A 1097 -41.88 0.84 -8.33
C GLU A 1097 -42.35 0.54 -9.76
N ASP A 1098 -43.27 1.33 -10.31
CA ASP A 1098 -43.77 1.18 -11.68
C ASP A 1098 -42.68 1.56 -12.71
N TRP A 1099 -41.89 2.60 -12.43
CA TRP A 1099 -40.71 2.96 -13.24
C TRP A 1099 -39.64 1.87 -13.19
N ARG A 1100 -39.37 1.30 -12.01
CA ARG A 1100 -38.42 0.19 -11.83
C ARG A 1100 -38.86 -1.08 -12.57
N ARG A 1101 -40.17 -1.30 -12.74
CA ARG A 1101 -40.74 -2.45 -13.47
C ARG A 1101 -40.85 -2.23 -14.98
N GLY A 1102 -40.58 -1.02 -15.48
CA GLY A 1102 -40.60 -0.72 -16.92
C GLY A 1102 -42.01 -0.72 -17.54
N GLU A 1103 -43.06 -0.51 -16.75
CA GLU A 1103 -44.44 -0.58 -17.24
C GLU A 1103 -44.84 0.70 -18.02
N LYS A 1104 -45.47 0.52 -19.20
CA LYS A 1104 -45.82 1.60 -20.15
C LYS A 1104 -46.88 2.61 -19.64
N GLN A 1105 -47.43 2.47 -18.43
CA GLN A 1105 -48.64 3.19 -17.97
C GLN A 1105 -48.40 4.45 -17.11
N VAL A 1106 -47.16 4.88 -16.85
CA VAL A 1106 -46.85 6.05 -15.99
C VAL A 1106 -47.55 7.35 -16.45
N VAL A 1107 -47.81 7.51 -17.75
CA VAL A 1107 -48.45 8.71 -18.32
C VAL A 1107 -49.97 8.78 -18.07
N GLN A 1108 -50.66 7.64 -17.91
CA GLN A 1108 -52.12 7.62 -17.73
C GLN A 1108 -52.55 7.96 -16.28
N SER A 1109 -51.71 7.64 -15.30
CA SER A 1109 -51.96 7.99 -13.88
C SER A 1109 -51.90 9.50 -13.65
N PHE A 1110 -51.09 10.22 -14.42
CA PHE A 1110 -50.98 11.69 -14.33
C PHE A 1110 -52.16 12.42 -15.00
N ALA A 1111 -52.77 11.84 -16.05
CA ALA A 1111 -53.89 12.45 -16.78
C ALA A 1111 -55.22 12.45 -16.00
N LYS A 1112 -55.39 11.56 -15.01
CA LYS A 1112 -56.58 11.53 -14.13
C LYS A 1112 -56.60 12.61 -13.06
N LEU A 1113 -55.50 13.34 -12.83
CA LEU A 1113 -55.40 14.40 -11.82
C LEU A 1113 -55.98 15.76 -12.27
N GLN A 1114 -56.30 15.95 -13.56
CA GLN A 1114 -56.78 17.25 -14.08
C GLN A 1114 -58.30 17.43 -14.13
N GLY A 1115 -59.09 16.53 -13.56
CA GLY A 1115 -60.52 16.79 -13.51
C GLY A 1115 -61.33 15.81 -12.67
N VAL A 1116 -61.41 16.04 -11.36
CA VAL A 1116 -62.58 15.66 -10.54
C VAL A 1116 -62.67 16.62 -9.35
N GLY A 1117 -63.77 17.39 -9.28
CA GLY A 1117 -64.17 18.09 -8.07
C GLY A 1117 -64.74 17.10 -7.05
N PHE A 1118 -64.29 17.17 -5.80
CA PHE A 1118 -64.74 16.29 -4.72
C PHE A 1118 -65.99 16.84 -4.03
N VAL A 1119 -67.03 16.01 -3.98
CA VAL A 1119 -68.11 16.02 -2.97
C VAL A 1119 -67.79 14.90 -1.97
N PRO A 1120 -67.96 15.08 -0.64
CA PRO A 1120 -67.60 14.05 0.33
C PRO A 1120 -68.82 13.19 0.71
N GLU A 1121 -68.68 11.87 0.67
CA GLU A 1121 -69.59 10.98 1.41
C GLU A 1121 -68.87 9.77 2.03
N ARG A 1122 -69.46 9.33 3.15
CA ARG A 1122 -68.91 8.49 4.22
C ARG A 1122 -69.05 6.97 3.97
N GLN A 1123 -68.10 6.25 4.57
CA GLN A 1123 -68.24 5.00 5.37
C GLN A 1123 -68.36 3.60 4.70
N ARG A 1124 -67.61 2.68 5.36
CA ARG A 1124 -67.78 1.22 5.59
C ARG A 1124 -67.20 0.20 4.58
N GLY A 1125 -66.12 -0.47 5.02
CA GLY A 1125 -66.14 -1.88 5.45
C GLY A 1125 -65.84 -2.99 4.40
N GLY A 1126 -64.92 -3.90 4.76
CA GLY A 1126 -65.05 -5.34 4.48
C GLY A 1126 -64.03 -6.04 3.54
N LEU A 1127 -63.18 -6.87 4.16
CA LEU A 1127 -62.79 -8.26 3.82
C LEU A 1127 -62.18 -8.67 2.43
N LEU A 1128 -61.06 -9.41 2.56
CA LEU A 1128 -60.26 -10.32 1.68
C LEU A 1128 -61.04 -11.21 0.67
N PRO A 1129 -60.38 -12.09 -0.14
CA PRO A 1129 -59.20 -11.95 -1.02
C PRO A 1129 -59.37 -12.65 -2.42
N SER A 1130 -58.32 -12.58 -3.25
CA SER A 1130 -57.96 -13.50 -4.36
C SER A 1130 -58.70 -13.38 -5.71
N SER A 1131 -57.94 -13.21 -6.79
CA SER A 1131 -57.86 -14.18 -7.90
C SER A 1131 -56.99 -13.67 -9.06
N ARG A 1132 -56.37 -14.64 -9.73
CA ARG A 1132 -55.46 -14.58 -10.89
C ARG A 1132 -56.13 -13.97 -12.12
N PHE A 1133 -55.38 -13.24 -12.96
CA PHE A 1133 -55.47 -13.23 -14.43
C PHE A 1133 -54.10 -12.76 -14.98
N GLN A 1134 -53.27 -13.64 -15.54
CA GLN A 1134 -53.11 -13.90 -16.99
C GLN A 1134 -53.08 -12.63 -17.84
N LEU A 1135 -51.87 -12.21 -18.23
CA LEU A 1135 -51.65 -11.23 -19.29
C LEU A 1135 -51.34 -11.98 -20.59
N ILE A 1136 -52.23 -11.82 -21.57
CA ILE A 1136 -52.01 -12.16 -22.97
C ILE A 1136 -51.38 -10.92 -23.63
N LEU A 1137 -50.25 -11.13 -24.31
CA LEU A 1137 -49.60 -10.19 -25.21
C LEU A 1137 -50.52 -9.79 -26.37
N ILE A 1138 -50.54 -8.52 -26.77
CA ILE A 1138 -50.58 -8.03 -28.17
C ILE A 1138 -50.14 -6.54 -28.18
N ASP A 1139 -49.10 -6.27 -28.99
CA ASP A 1139 -48.43 -5.02 -29.46
C ASP A 1139 -47.83 -3.96 -28.48
#